data_AF-A0A6J7IGR9-F1
#
_entry.id   AF-A0A6J7IGR9-F1
#
_cell.length_a   1.000
_cell.length_b   1.000
_cell.length_c   1.000
_cell.angle_alpha   90.00
_cell.angle_beta   90.00
_cell.angle_gamma   90.00
#
_symmetry.space_group_name_H-M   'P 1'
#
loop_
_entity.id
_entity.type
_entity.pdbx_description
1 polymer ?
#
loop_
_entity_poly.entity_id
_entity_poly.type
_entity_poly.pdbx_seq_one_letter_code
_entity_poly.pdbx_strand_id
1 'polypeptide(L)'
;MEITSGIWRENASAGTQSLYQGGGLGKALNSGMPGVGSWYNYVIGATNSAGDFIGTMDAAYRATGESLTSFITDESVSTAFFNFFLINTFNNSSKITDTSGLKNQDLMLGLPMASFGSSRVALGMEAFGEYAEEVVARGIVESFLFPQFHRDPSGRQDPPAVLVNRRVEDSWKEFLESSGLNERNPANDVCDAINPPDVRGRCESLAAGVINKATAGIGTKGASPQDIASKVLARYVAEQTEFLERDRVELHVATRSWARAIEPRLLRLVADRSARLGLSVTADLIAKLRSECEFGAFQIRGEAQGFRNQLDQLAGDLRADLGRGGLSSLQPGHQNIKTAQSHLAEFSGVAAAAQRYEVAADLIDDIAHNLLAPLEQCLRESRSTLLERADADKTSDGRPNPWHAYPTRGIQPPQRFQAGPTDFLLIAPNDYPAKLEQRGRESVGAGASDQWFERICDRAAIGTPIDERGNEFGPGGSFRPTTLFERIPGWMPQDAALRWEEGLSAQRGRYLMPCEPDLYAKRARVALEDSETALGKFIGETLQRYLETGDASEQAKRQQVFVDKLKQAFSKSAPLAKINHTLASLLHRGIDSSATHKTVSTIPVLAGTPLYSAIENALGGHWDADRSPGWFGVTTASQVDVFQASGSAMHSMVFASLMDPIHVRWQEIKSTPDGRQAFWELRRSRPLQEAIPMADGKQRAFIRGWIVSGWLGLRRNEDARNGWGQKIEVWDQAGVGSSKWIGFPYPLLGFAAEGRQMLPTVLKSLGLAMVEANATTKLDPLRPYNVLVELGEDCESIIRDWLVSGRTSGGAPTPIALSAGTPDQQPEQRREIVLNGLEGAMRGYREHWDAVEGSREPFVRDPSWELREITISEYERVLTLVKDLELNAVQY
;
A
#
# COMPACT_ATOMS: atom_id res chain seq x y z
N MET A 1 1.71 -28.31 19.54
CA MET A 1 1.87 -29.77 19.67
C MET A 1 1.93 -30.45 18.30
N GLU A 2 0.91 -30.32 17.46
CA GLU A 2 0.84 -30.98 16.15
C GLU A 2 2.02 -30.61 15.22
N ILE A 3 2.47 -29.35 15.23
CA ILE A 3 3.65 -28.91 14.47
C ILE A 3 4.91 -29.68 14.89
N THR A 4 5.14 -29.80 16.20
CA THR A 4 6.28 -30.56 16.73
C THR A 4 6.18 -32.04 16.38
N SER A 5 4.99 -32.63 16.51
CA SER A 5 4.73 -34.02 16.08
C SER A 5 5.04 -34.21 14.59
N GLY A 6 4.56 -33.30 13.75
CA GLY A 6 4.77 -33.32 12.30
C GLY A 6 6.24 -33.33 11.94
N ILE A 7 7.07 -32.49 12.56
CA ILE A 7 8.51 -32.41 12.26
C ILE A 7 9.28 -33.63 12.78
N TRP A 8 8.83 -34.28 13.85
CA TRP A 8 9.53 -35.42 14.45
C TRP A 8 9.01 -36.78 14.01
N ARG A 9 8.13 -36.79 13.01
CA ARG A 9 7.55 -38.01 12.45
C ARG A 9 8.18 -38.32 11.09
N GLU A 10 8.42 -39.59 10.83
CA GLU A 10 8.97 -40.03 9.54
C GLU A 10 7.90 -40.06 8.43
N ASN A 11 6.70 -40.57 8.74
CA ASN A 11 5.62 -40.77 7.75
C ASN A 11 4.25 -40.38 8.33
N ALA A 12 3.36 -39.85 7.50
CA ALA A 12 1.96 -39.63 7.89
C ALA A 12 1.26 -40.95 8.25
N SER A 13 0.26 -40.89 9.15
CA SER A 13 -0.55 -42.06 9.47
C SER A 13 -1.34 -42.56 8.27
N ALA A 14 -1.74 -43.83 8.29
CA ALA A 14 -2.54 -44.45 7.22
C ALA A 14 -3.83 -43.66 6.92
N GLY A 15 -4.49 -43.11 7.96
CA GLY A 15 -5.67 -42.26 7.79
C GLY A 15 -5.36 -40.96 7.04
N THR A 16 -4.30 -40.25 7.43
CA THR A 16 -3.86 -39.03 6.75
C THR A 16 -3.38 -39.32 5.33
N GLN A 17 -2.66 -40.42 5.10
CA GLN A 17 -2.26 -40.86 3.76
C GLN A 17 -3.46 -41.11 2.87
N SER A 18 -4.46 -41.85 3.36
CA SER A 18 -5.69 -42.13 2.64
C SER A 18 -6.46 -40.85 2.31
N LEU A 19 -6.56 -39.91 3.27
CA LEU A 19 -7.22 -38.63 3.07
C LEU A 19 -6.52 -37.79 1.97
N TYR A 20 -5.20 -37.69 2.02
CA TYR A 20 -4.42 -36.93 1.03
C TYR A 20 -4.48 -37.60 -0.35
N GLN A 21 -4.40 -38.93 -0.41
CA GLN A 21 -4.55 -39.66 -1.67
C GLN A 21 -5.94 -39.47 -2.26
N GLY A 22 -7.01 -39.58 -1.45
CA GLY A 22 -8.39 -39.37 -1.87
C GLY A 22 -8.66 -37.93 -2.34
N GLY A 23 -7.94 -36.95 -1.78
CA GLY A 23 -7.97 -35.54 -2.21
C GLY A 23 -7.03 -35.19 -3.37
N GLY A 24 -6.32 -36.14 -3.97
CA GLY A 24 -5.37 -35.89 -5.07
C GLY A 24 -4.03 -35.26 -4.64
N LEU A 25 -3.77 -35.17 -3.33
CA LEU A 25 -2.58 -34.58 -2.71
C LEU A 25 -1.54 -35.63 -2.28
N GLY A 26 -1.58 -36.86 -2.81
CA GLY A 26 -0.66 -37.93 -2.42
C GLY A 26 0.84 -37.58 -2.57
N LYS A 27 1.19 -36.69 -3.49
CA LYS A 27 2.57 -36.19 -3.66
C LYS A 27 3.04 -35.27 -2.53
N ALA A 28 2.12 -34.62 -1.80
CA ALA A 28 2.46 -33.74 -0.68
C ALA A 28 3.05 -34.49 0.53
N LEU A 29 2.92 -35.82 0.56
CA LEU A 29 3.45 -36.69 1.62
C LEU A 29 4.80 -37.34 1.27
N ASN A 30 5.27 -37.22 0.02
CA ASN A 30 6.50 -37.86 -0.48
C ASN A 30 7.53 -36.81 -0.89
N SER A 31 7.99 -35.99 0.05
CA SER A 31 9.04 -34.98 -0.18
C SER A 31 10.47 -35.54 -0.09
N GLY A 32 10.64 -36.80 0.32
CA GLY A 32 11.95 -37.43 0.53
C GLY A 32 12.68 -36.97 1.80
N MET A 33 12.07 -36.10 2.61
CA MET A 33 12.55 -35.70 3.94
C MET A 33 11.60 -36.24 5.03
N PRO A 34 12.09 -36.65 6.22
CA PRO A 34 11.24 -37.09 7.33
C PRO A 34 10.44 -35.93 7.93
N GLY A 35 9.11 -35.95 7.85
CA GLY A 35 8.25 -34.91 8.40
C GLY A 35 6.88 -34.79 7.71
N VAL A 36 5.87 -34.31 8.43
CA VAL A 36 4.49 -34.15 7.95
C VAL A 36 3.96 -32.74 8.29
N GLY A 37 3.77 -31.91 7.26
CA GLY A 37 3.23 -30.55 7.40
C GLY A 37 4.26 -29.46 7.09
N SER A 38 4.19 -28.35 7.82
CA SER A 38 5.10 -27.21 7.61
C SER A 38 6.50 -27.49 8.17
N TRP A 39 7.51 -27.29 7.33
CA TRP A 39 8.93 -27.51 7.64
C TRP A 39 9.60 -26.35 8.38
N TYR A 40 9.14 -25.12 8.11
CA TYR A 40 9.72 -23.90 8.65
C TYR A 40 8.62 -23.16 9.40
N ASN A 41 8.70 -23.16 10.74
CA ASN A 41 7.68 -22.55 11.58
C ASN A 41 8.28 -21.42 12.40
N TYR A 42 7.76 -20.22 12.18
CA TYR A 42 8.21 -19.02 12.89
C TYR A 42 7.16 -18.59 13.90
N VAL A 43 7.59 -18.44 15.15
CA VAL A 43 6.75 -17.95 16.26
C VAL A 43 6.84 -16.43 16.29
N ILE A 44 5.68 -15.78 16.30
CA ILE A 44 5.52 -14.33 16.39
C ILE A 44 4.62 -14.01 17.58
N GLY A 45 5.02 -13.02 18.38
CA GLY A 45 4.35 -12.58 19.58
C GLY A 45 4.66 -11.12 19.91
N ALA A 46 3.93 -10.59 20.89
CA ALA A 46 3.97 -9.18 21.29
C ALA A 46 5.25 -8.75 22.04
N THR A 47 6.13 -9.69 22.38
CA THR A 47 7.41 -9.44 23.05
C THR A 47 8.50 -10.17 22.28
N ASN A 48 9.58 -9.46 21.96
CA ASN A 48 10.69 -10.04 21.24
C ASN A 48 11.65 -10.82 22.16
N SER A 49 12.66 -11.47 21.59
CA SER A 49 13.61 -12.29 22.33
C SER A 49 14.55 -11.48 23.23
N ALA A 50 14.69 -10.17 23.00
CA ALA A 50 15.42 -9.27 23.88
C ALA A 50 14.57 -8.83 25.11
N GLY A 51 13.30 -9.20 25.17
CA GLY A 51 12.38 -8.83 26.24
C GLY A 51 11.63 -7.50 26.00
N ASP A 52 11.82 -6.88 24.83
CA ASP A 52 11.12 -5.65 24.48
C ASP A 52 9.67 -5.92 24.08
N PHE A 53 8.75 -5.18 24.68
CA PHE A 53 7.34 -5.18 24.30
C PHE A 53 7.12 -4.38 23.02
N ILE A 54 6.51 -5.00 22.01
CA ILE A 54 6.24 -4.43 20.68
C ILE A 54 4.85 -3.78 20.64
N GLY A 55 3.93 -4.19 21.51
CA GLY A 55 2.58 -3.62 21.59
C GLY A 55 1.50 -4.69 21.59
N THR A 56 0.35 -4.39 20.99
CA THR A 56 -0.72 -5.39 20.81
C THR A 56 -0.32 -6.45 19.79
N MET A 57 -1.09 -7.53 19.68
CA MET A 57 -0.88 -8.51 18.60
C MET A 57 -1.06 -7.88 17.21
N ASP A 58 -1.94 -6.89 17.04
CA ASP A 58 -2.05 -6.14 15.78
C ASP A 58 -0.76 -5.39 15.44
N ALA A 59 -0.08 -4.84 16.45
CA ALA A 59 1.20 -4.19 16.29
C ALA A 59 2.30 -5.19 15.89
N ALA A 60 2.27 -6.41 16.46
CA ALA A 60 3.17 -7.49 16.05
C ALA A 60 2.90 -7.99 14.62
N TYR A 61 1.62 -8.08 14.21
CA TYR A 61 1.24 -8.42 12.84
C TYR A 61 1.66 -7.34 11.84
N ARG A 62 1.48 -6.06 12.19
CA ARG A 62 1.99 -4.94 11.39
C ARG A 62 3.50 -5.02 11.23
N ALA A 63 4.24 -5.19 12.32
CA ALA A 63 5.70 -5.35 12.28
C ALA A 63 6.13 -6.55 11.41
N THR A 64 5.41 -7.66 11.48
CA THR A 64 5.67 -8.84 10.64
C THR A 64 5.39 -8.55 9.16
N GLY A 65 4.31 -7.83 8.85
CA GLY A 65 4.00 -7.38 7.49
C GLY A 65 5.11 -6.49 6.93
N GLU A 66 5.59 -5.55 7.72
CA GLU A 66 6.75 -4.70 7.40
C GLU A 66 8.02 -5.55 7.17
N SER A 67 8.27 -6.57 7.99
CA SER A 67 9.39 -7.53 7.78
C SER A 67 9.28 -8.27 6.44
N LEU A 68 8.07 -8.71 6.08
CA LEU A 68 7.84 -9.42 4.82
C LEU A 68 8.00 -8.50 3.61
N THR A 69 7.57 -7.23 3.72
CA THR A 69 7.80 -6.25 2.65
C THR A 69 9.30 -6.05 2.42
N SER A 70 10.08 -5.81 3.48
CA SER A 70 11.55 -5.67 3.39
C SER A 70 12.21 -6.88 2.73
N PHE A 71 11.76 -8.09 3.07
CA PHE A 71 12.22 -9.33 2.43
C PHE A 71 11.94 -9.35 0.91
N ILE A 72 10.79 -8.85 0.46
CA ILE A 72 10.40 -8.88 -0.96
C ILE A 72 11.11 -7.76 -1.73
N THR A 73 11.34 -6.60 -1.11
CA THR A 73 11.82 -5.40 -1.79
C THR A 73 13.34 -5.25 -1.82
N ASP A 74 14.07 -5.88 -0.88
CA ASP A 74 15.54 -5.77 -0.78
C ASP A 74 16.22 -7.10 -1.13
N GLU A 75 17.04 -7.09 -2.19
CA GLU A 75 17.75 -8.28 -2.69
C GLU A 75 18.75 -8.87 -1.67
N SER A 76 19.39 -8.00 -0.86
CA SER A 76 20.35 -8.44 0.16
C SER A 76 19.64 -9.13 1.33
N VAL A 77 18.49 -8.59 1.77
CA VAL A 77 17.65 -9.18 2.81
C VAL A 77 17.03 -10.49 2.31
N SER A 78 16.52 -10.51 1.07
CA SER A 78 15.97 -11.71 0.44
C SER A 78 17.01 -12.84 0.35
N THR A 79 18.20 -12.53 -0.16
CA THR A 79 19.31 -13.48 -0.30
C THR A 79 19.76 -14.00 1.06
N ALA A 80 19.89 -13.12 2.06
CA ALA A 80 20.26 -13.51 3.41
C ALA A 80 19.18 -14.42 4.03
N PHE A 81 17.90 -14.09 3.89
CA PHE A 81 16.78 -14.91 4.34
C PHE A 81 16.83 -16.34 3.78
N PHE A 82 16.96 -16.50 2.46
CA PHE A 82 17.01 -17.83 1.86
C PHE A 82 18.28 -18.60 2.24
N ASN A 83 19.46 -17.97 2.12
CA ASN A 83 20.74 -18.67 2.29
C ASN A 83 21.09 -18.95 3.75
N PHE A 84 20.74 -18.05 4.68
CA PHE A 84 21.08 -18.20 6.09
C PHE A 84 19.92 -18.70 6.93
N PHE A 85 18.74 -18.10 6.83
CA PHE A 85 17.68 -18.39 7.79
C PHE A 85 16.97 -19.71 7.51
N LEU A 86 16.79 -20.08 6.25
CA LEU A 86 16.14 -21.35 5.91
C LEU A 86 17.11 -22.54 6.07
N ILE A 87 18.34 -22.41 5.54
CA ILE A 87 19.34 -23.47 5.58
C ILE A 87 20.01 -23.58 6.96
N ASN A 88 20.55 -22.48 7.51
CA ASN A 88 21.36 -22.58 8.73
C ASN A 88 20.54 -22.69 10.02
N THR A 89 19.35 -22.09 10.09
CA THR A 89 18.53 -22.13 11.32
C THR A 89 17.84 -23.49 11.47
N PHE A 90 17.19 -24.01 10.42
CA PHE A 90 16.42 -25.25 10.51
C PHE A 90 17.20 -26.51 10.13
N ASN A 91 17.93 -26.55 9.01
CA ASN A 91 18.59 -27.81 8.59
C ASN A 91 19.72 -28.22 9.54
N ASN A 92 20.52 -27.26 10.01
CA ASN A 92 21.56 -27.57 11.02
C ASN A 92 20.98 -27.91 12.38
N SER A 93 19.72 -27.58 12.66
CA SER A 93 19.11 -27.90 13.94
C SER A 93 18.90 -29.41 14.16
N SER A 94 18.94 -30.20 13.09
CA SER A 94 18.95 -31.66 13.18
C SER A 94 20.09 -32.21 14.05
N LYS A 95 21.26 -31.53 14.01
CA LYS A 95 22.49 -31.89 14.74
C LYS A 95 22.48 -31.49 16.21
N ILE A 96 21.47 -30.72 16.63
CA ILE A 96 21.35 -30.28 18.02
C ILE A 96 20.90 -31.45 18.88
N THR A 97 21.63 -31.65 19.98
CA THR A 97 21.22 -32.55 21.05
C THR A 97 20.02 -31.96 21.79
N ASP A 98 18.88 -32.66 21.70
CA ASP A 98 17.68 -32.37 22.46
C ASP A 98 17.58 -33.33 23.66
N THR A 99 17.50 -32.78 24.87
CA THR A 99 17.46 -33.55 26.13
C THR A 99 16.03 -33.81 26.62
N SER A 100 15.00 -33.50 25.83
CA SER A 100 13.60 -33.69 26.25
C SER A 100 13.23 -35.15 26.50
N GLY A 101 13.90 -36.08 25.80
CA GLY A 101 13.53 -37.50 25.71
C GLY A 101 12.43 -37.80 24.69
N LEU A 102 11.90 -36.77 24.00
CA LEU A 102 10.76 -36.86 23.09
C LEU A 102 11.16 -37.02 21.62
N LYS A 103 12.41 -36.66 21.26
CA LYS A 103 13.00 -36.77 19.92
C LYS A 103 13.76 -38.09 19.76
N ASN A 104 13.69 -38.71 18.59
CA ASN A 104 14.60 -39.80 18.20
C ASN A 104 15.98 -39.20 17.88
N GLN A 105 16.99 -39.49 18.69
CA GLN A 105 18.33 -38.90 18.52
C GLN A 105 19.08 -39.46 17.30
N ASP A 106 18.79 -40.71 16.91
CA ASP A 106 19.43 -41.37 15.76
C ASP A 106 18.92 -40.88 14.40
N LEU A 107 17.81 -40.14 14.41
CA LEU A 107 17.23 -39.54 13.21
C LEU A 107 17.63 -38.07 13.12
N MET A 108 18.02 -37.64 11.92
CA MET A 108 18.37 -36.24 11.61
C MET A 108 17.13 -35.33 11.55
N LEU A 109 16.28 -35.37 12.58
CA LEU A 109 15.06 -34.58 12.69
C LEU A 109 15.39 -33.17 13.20
N GLY A 110 14.97 -32.13 12.46
CA GLY A 110 15.14 -30.74 12.87
C GLY A 110 14.38 -30.38 14.15
N LEU A 111 14.69 -29.22 14.71
CA LEU A 111 13.91 -28.60 15.77
C LEU A 111 12.78 -27.76 15.17
N PRO A 112 11.61 -27.71 15.84
CA PRO A 112 10.37 -27.38 15.16
C PRO A 112 10.14 -25.89 14.88
N MET A 113 10.76 -24.98 15.64
CA MET A 113 10.36 -23.57 15.66
C MET A 113 11.55 -22.62 15.74
N ALA A 114 11.47 -21.51 15.02
CA ALA A 114 12.37 -20.37 15.15
C ALA A 114 11.54 -19.08 15.28
N SER A 115 12.20 -17.92 15.30
CA SER A 115 11.53 -16.62 15.22
C SER A 115 12.44 -15.60 14.53
N PHE A 116 11.84 -14.59 13.92
CA PHE A 116 12.51 -13.45 13.28
C PHE A 116 11.81 -12.14 13.63
N GLY A 117 12.46 -11.03 13.35
CA GLY A 117 11.94 -9.68 13.51
C GLY A 117 12.68 -8.71 12.59
N SER A 118 12.06 -7.56 12.37
CA SER A 118 12.70 -6.45 11.68
C SER A 118 12.33 -5.13 12.32
N SER A 119 13.12 -4.13 12.03
CA SER A 119 12.84 -2.74 12.33
C SER A 119 13.54 -1.86 11.33
N ARG A 120 13.13 -0.61 11.21
CA ARG A 120 13.78 0.34 10.31
C ARG A 120 14.01 1.68 10.96
N VAL A 121 15.07 2.34 10.55
CA VAL A 121 15.27 3.77 10.78
C VAL A 121 15.06 4.47 9.44
N ALA A 122 14.14 5.40 9.37
CA ALA A 122 13.85 6.12 8.12
C ALA A 122 13.74 7.61 8.36
N LEU A 123 13.94 8.42 7.32
CA LEU A 123 13.64 9.85 7.39
C LEU A 123 12.14 10.10 7.61
N GLY A 124 11.29 9.22 7.07
CA GLY A 124 9.83 9.40 7.04
C GLY A 124 9.34 10.19 5.83
N MET A 125 10.14 10.30 4.76
CA MET A 125 9.78 11.10 3.57
C MET A 125 8.62 10.52 2.77
N GLU A 126 8.44 9.20 2.76
CA GLU A 126 7.30 8.55 2.12
C GLU A 126 5.97 8.96 2.79
N ALA A 127 5.88 8.78 4.11
CA ALA A 127 4.72 9.19 4.89
C ALA A 127 4.50 10.72 4.88
N PHE A 128 5.58 11.51 4.86
CA PHE A 128 5.48 12.96 4.69
C PHE A 128 4.94 13.34 3.31
N GLY A 129 5.41 12.68 2.24
CA GLY A 129 4.96 12.90 0.87
C GLY A 129 3.47 12.59 0.71
N GLU A 130 3.02 11.44 1.22
CA GLU A 130 1.59 11.07 1.24
C GLU A 130 0.76 12.05 2.10
N TYR A 131 1.25 12.45 3.28
CA TYR A 131 0.57 13.47 4.07
C TYR A 131 0.43 14.81 3.29
N ALA A 132 1.51 15.26 2.66
CA ALA A 132 1.52 16.52 1.90
C ALA A 132 0.62 16.46 0.67
N GLU A 133 0.60 15.34 -0.05
CA GLU A 133 -0.25 15.16 -1.23
C GLU A 133 -1.73 15.23 -0.84
N GLU A 134 -2.14 14.56 0.24
CA GLU A 134 -3.52 14.51 0.67
C GLU A 134 -3.98 15.87 1.22
N VAL A 135 -3.12 16.60 1.93
CA VAL A 135 -3.42 17.97 2.38
C VAL A 135 -3.60 18.92 1.20
N VAL A 136 -2.73 18.84 0.19
CA VAL A 136 -2.84 19.69 -1.02
C VAL A 136 -4.05 19.29 -1.86
N ALA A 137 -4.29 17.99 -2.06
CA ALA A 137 -5.49 17.50 -2.75
C ALA A 137 -6.77 17.97 -2.06
N ARG A 138 -6.78 17.95 -0.71
CA ARG A 138 -7.86 18.50 0.08
C ARG A 138 -8.06 19.99 -0.18
N GLY A 139 -6.98 20.77 -0.15
CA GLY A 139 -6.99 22.18 -0.49
C GLY A 139 -7.56 22.45 -1.88
N ILE A 140 -7.16 21.68 -2.91
CA ILE A 140 -7.64 21.82 -4.29
C ILE A 140 -9.14 21.59 -4.39
N VAL A 141 -9.63 20.46 -3.89
CA VAL A 141 -11.05 20.07 -4.01
C VAL A 141 -11.94 21.02 -3.19
N GLU A 142 -11.53 21.38 -1.97
CA GLU A 142 -12.25 22.37 -1.16
C GLU A 142 -12.31 23.72 -1.88
N SER A 143 -11.21 24.19 -2.47
CA SER A 143 -11.16 25.45 -3.24
C SER A 143 -12.04 25.42 -4.51
N PHE A 144 -12.14 24.27 -5.18
CA PHE A 144 -13.01 24.11 -6.34
C PHE A 144 -14.51 24.12 -6.00
N LEU A 145 -14.90 23.48 -4.90
CA LEU A 145 -16.30 23.30 -4.52
C LEU A 145 -16.88 24.48 -3.75
N PHE A 146 -16.06 25.15 -2.94
CA PHE A 146 -16.51 25.99 -1.84
C PHE A 146 -15.80 27.36 -1.84
N PRO A 147 -16.55 28.46 -2.10
CA PRO A 147 -15.94 29.79 -2.24
C PRO A 147 -15.25 30.27 -0.94
N GLN A 148 -15.69 29.84 0.23
CA GLN A 148 -15.11 30.28 1.51
C GLN A 148 -13.65 29.90 1.72
N PHE A 149 -13.10 28.96 0.95
CA PHE A 149 -11.69 28.54 1.07
C PHE A 149 -10.73 29.47 0.33
N HIS A 150 -11.24 30.38 -0.51
CA HIS A 150 -10.40 31.46 -1.05
C HIS A 150 -10.43 32.66 -0.12
N ARG A 151 -9.28 33.33 0.00
CA ARG A 151 -9.10 34.48 0.89
C ARG A 151 -10.04 35.64 0.51
N ASP A 152 -10.79 36.16 1.48
CA ASP A 152 -11.52 37.42 1.34
C ASP A 152 -10.71 38.54 2.04
N PRO A 153 -10.20 39.54 1.31
CA PRO A 153 -9.45 40.66 1.89
C PRO A 153 -10.24 41.44 2.96
N SER A 154 -11.57 41.42 2.91
CA SER A 154 -12.45 42.08 3.87
C SER A 154 -12.63 41.31 5.18
N GLY A 155 -12.26 40.03 5.21
CA GLY A 155 -12.45 39.14 6.37
C GLY A 155 -13.92 38.87 6.74
N ARG A 156 -14.87 39.26 5.89
CA ARG A 156 -16.31 39.04 6.14
C ARG A 156 -16.70 37.58 5.98
N GLN A 157 -17.60 37.11 6.85
CA GLN A 157 -18.26 35.82 6.70
C GLN A 157 -19.61 36.02 6.01
N ASP A 158 -19.61 35.97 4.69
CA ASP A 158 -20.84 36.06 3.89
C ASP A 158 -21.30 34.67 3.42
N PRO A 159 -22.61 34.48 3.17
CA PRO A 159 -23.12 33.23 2.60
C PRO A 159 -22.46 32.90 1.25
N PRO A 160 -22.28 31.61 0.89
CA PRO A 160 -21.58 31.20 -0.33
C PRO A 160 -22.05 31.90 -1.61
N ALA A 161 -23.36 32.08 -1.78
CA ALA A 161 -23.92 32.76 -2.96
C ALA A 161 -23.49 34.24 -3.06
N VAL A 162 -23.40 34.94 -1.92
CA VAL A 162 -22.95 36.34 -1.87
C VAL A 162 -21.47 36.45 -2.21
N LEU A 163 -20.66 35.50 -1.72
CA LEU A 163 -19.23 35.43 -2.03
C LEU A 163 -18.98 35.17 -3.53
N VAL A 164 -19.77 34.29 -4.15
CA VAL A 164 -19.68 34.03 -5.59
C VAL A 164 -19.97 35.30 -6.38
N ASN A 165 -21.12 35.95 -6.14
CA ASN A 165 -21.51 37.16 -6.87
C ASN A 165 -20.47 38.28 -6.74
N ARG A 166 -19.98 38.55 -5.52
CA ARG A 166 -18.95 39.56 -5.29
C ARG A 166 -17.68 39.28 -6.09
N ARG A 167 -17.18 38.04 -6.05
CA ARG A 167 -15.94 37.68 -6.77
C ARG A 167 -16.09 37.73 -8.27
N VAL A 168 -17.27 37.39 -8.79
CA VAL A 168 -17.61 37.59 -10.20
C VAL A 168 -17.51 39.08 -10.54
N GLU A 169 -18.10 39.97 -9.73
CA GLU A 169 -18.02 41.42 -9.93
C GLU A 169 -16.58 41.96 -9.88
N ASP A 170 -15.83 41.59 -8.84
CA ASP A 170 -14.45 42.05 -8.62
C ASP A 170 -13.49 41.57 -9.73
N SER A 171 -13.70 40.36 -10.24
CA SER A 171 -12.81 39.74 -11.24
C SER A 171 -13.24 40.00 -12.68
N TRP A 172 -14.43 40.58 -12.90
CA TRP A 172 -15.06 40.66 -14.21
C TRP A 172 -14.23 41.43 -15.23
N LYS A 173 -13.76 42.63 -14.85
CA LYS A 173 -13.04 43.51 -15.77
C LYS A 173 -11.78 42.84 -16.31
N GLU A 174 -10.95 42.32 -15.40
CA GLU A 174 -9.70 41.63 -15.78
C GLU A 174 -9.98 40.36 -16.58
N PHE A 175 -11.05 39.62 -16.25
CA PHE A 175 -11.45 38.42 -17.00
C PHE A 175 -11.87 38.75 -18.44
N LEU A 176 -12.67 39.80 -18.63
CA LEU A 176 -13.12 40.24 -19.94
C LEU A 176 -11.93 40.67 -20.81
N GLU A 177 -11.04 41.52 -20.28
CA GLU A 177 -9.82 41.98 -20.97
C GLU A 177 -8.86 40.81 -21.28
N SER A 178 -8.73 39.86 -20.36
CA SER A 178 -7.86 38.70 -20.55
C SER A 178 -8.43 37.67 -21.54
N SER A 179 -9.75 37.65 -21.77
CA SER A 179 -10.38 36.70 -22.70
C SER A 179 -9.95 36.95 -24.15
N GLY A 180 -9.74 38.21 -24.53
CA GLY A 180 -9.52 38.62 -25.93
C GLY A 180 -10.78 38.59 -26.77
N LEU A 181 -11.95 38.71 -26.13
CA LEU A 181 -13.28 38.74 -26.75
C LEU A 181 -14.04 40.02 -26.37
N ASN A 182 -13.36 41.08 -25.94
CA ASN A 182 -14.01 42.33 -25.57
C ASN A 182 -14.37 43.14 -26.82
N GLU A 183 -15.65 43.12 -27.17
CA GLU A 183 -16.23 43.79 -28.34
C GLU A 183 -17.19 44.92 -27.95
N ARG A 184 -17.17 45.31 -26.67
CA ARG A 184 -18.02 46.38 -26.19
C ARG A 184 -17.36 47.71 -26.52
N ASN A 185 -17.99 48.47 -27.42
CA ASN A 185 -17.49 49.77 -27.88
C ASN A 185 -17.04 50.66 -26.69
N PRO A 186 -15.81 51.20 -26.74
CA PRO A 186 -14.93 51.29 -27.92
C PRO A 186 -13.96 50.12 -28.16
N ALA A 187 -14.05 49.01 -27.40
CA ALA A 187 -13.21 47.83 -27.62
C ALA A 187 -13.67 47.02 -28.84
N ASN A 188 -12.72 46.41 -29.58
CA ASN A 188 -12.92 45.70 -30.85
C ASN A 188 -11.94 44.51 -30.98
N ASP A 189 -11.72 43.73 -29.91
CA ASP A 189 -10.61 42.76 -29.82
C ASP A 189 -10.52 41.77 -31.00
N VAL A 190 -11.61 41.12 -31.37
CA VAL A 190 -11.72 40.16 -32.47
C VAL A 190 -11.68 40.89 -33.81
N CYS A 191 -12.47 41.96 -33.96
CA CYS A 191 -12.50 42.79 -35.17
C CYS A 191 -11.10 43.29 -35.58
N ASP A 192 -10.29 43.70 -34.60
CA ASP A 192 -8.92 44.16 -34.82
C ASP A 192 -7.97 42.97 -35.05
N ALA A 193 -8.14 41.87 -34.32
CA ALA A 193 -7.27 40.70 -34.43
C ALA A 193 -7.38 39.96 -35.78
N ILE A 194 -8.56 39.96 -36.40
CA ILE A 194 -8.78 39.31 -37.72
C ILE A 194 -8.52 40.26 -38.90
N ASN A 195 -8.07 41.49 -38.64
CA ASN A 195 -7.83 42.46 -39.70
C ASN A 195 -6.73 41.98 -40.66
N PRO A 196 -7.02 41.87 -41.98
CA PRO A 196 -6.01 41.45 -42.94
C PRO A 196 -4.77 42.35 -42.94
N PRO A 197 -3.56 41.79 -43.09
CA PRO A 197 -2.35 42.59 -43.25
C PRO A 197 -2.46 43.42 -44.53
N ASP A 198 -1.98 44.67 -44.51
CA ASP A 198 -1.91 45.59 -45.67
C ASP A 198 -3.26 45.89 -46.39
N VAL A 199 -4.40 45.80 -45.69
CA VAL A 199 -5.71 46.18 -46.29
C VAL A 199 -5.71 47.61 -46.83
N ARG A 200 -5.01 48.53 -46.15
CA ARG A 200 -4.89 49.93 -46.57
C ARG A 200 -4.14 50.08 -47.91
N GLY A 201 -3.00 49.42 -48.08
CA GLY A 201 -2.24 49.47 -49.32
C GLY A 201 -3.03 48.91 -50.51
N ARG A 202 -3.83 47.86 -50.28
CA ARG A 202 -4.75 47.32 -51.30
C ARG A 202 -5.86 48.30 -51.66
N CYS A 203 -6.47 48.99 -50.68
CA CYS A 203 -7.49 50.02 -50.93
C CYS A 203 -6.93 51.19 -51.75
N GLU A 204 -5.75 51.69 -51.39
CA GLU A 204 -5.05 52.77 -52.10
C GLU A 204 -4.70 52.35 -53.54
N SER A 205 -4.27 51.09 -53.73
CA SER A 205 -3.96 50.52 -55.05
C SER A 205 -5.19 50.38 -55.94
N LEU A 206 -6.33 49.92 -55.39
CA LEU A 206 -7.60 49.85 -56.12
C LEU A 206 -8.04 51.24 -56.57
N ALA A 207 -8.06 52.21 -55.65
CA ALA A 207 -8.48 53.57 -55.96
C ALA A 207 -7.60 54.22 -57.05
N ALA A 208 -6.28 54.06 -56.95
CA ALA A 208 -5.35 54.52 -57.98
C ALA A 208 -5.60 53.85 -59.33
N GLY A 209 -5.80 52.54 -59.35
CA GLY A 209 -6.10 51.76 -60.57
C GLY A 209 -7.38 52.23 -61.26
N VAL A 210 -8.46 52.40 -60.49
CA VAL A 210 -9.76 52.87 -60.99
C VAL A 210 -9.66 54.27 -61.59
N ILE A 211 -8.99 55.21 -60.89
CA ILE A 211 -8.81 56.58 -61.36
C ILE A 211 -7.95 56.64 -62.63
N ASN A 212 -6.84 55.90 -62.67
CA ASN A 212 -5.95 55.84 -63.83
C ASN A 212 -6.69 55.31 -65.08
N LYS A 213 -7.53 54.28 -64.93
CA LYS A 213 -8.33 53.72 -66.02
C LYS A 213 -9.51 54.63 -66.41
N ALA A 214 -10.15 55.29 -65.45
CA ALA A 214 -11.29 56.18 -65.72
C ALA A 214 -10.87 57.48 -66.41
N THR A 215 -9.63 57.93 -66.18
CA THR A 215 -9.05 59.13 -66.80
C THR A 215 -8.23 58.84 -68.06
N ALA A 216 -8.01 57.55 -68.39
CA ALA A 216 -7.29 57.13 -69.59
C ALA A 216 -7.98 57.67 -70.86
N GLY A 217 -7.26 58.46 -71.65
CA GLY A 217 -7.76 59.07 -72.89
C GLY A 217 -8.39 60.47 -72.73
N ILE A 218 -8.40 61.06 -71.53
CA ILE A 218 -8.72 62.48 -71.35
C ILE A 218 -7.53 63.31 -71.86
N GLY A 219 -7.73 64.03 -72.97
CA GLY A 219 -6.72 64.94 -73.53
C GLY A 219 -6.60 66.27 -72.78
N THR A 220 -5.76 67.18 -73.27
CA THR A 220 -5.46 68.49 -72.65
C THR A 220 -6.65 69.47 -72.58
N LYS A 221 -7.83 69.11 -73.08
CA LYS A 221 -9.09 69.88 -72.92
C LYS A 221 -9.90 69.47 -71.69
N GLY A 222 -9.51 68.39 -71.00
CA GLY A 222 -10.21 67.83 -69.85
C GLY A 222 -11.55 67.19 -70.21
N ALA A 223 -12.24 66.65 -69.20
CA ALA A 223 -13.60 66.12 -69.32
C ALA A 223 -14.51 66.72 -68.23
N SER A 224 -15.83 66.72 -68.44
CA SER A 224 -16.76 67.25 -67.45
C SER A 224 -16.68 66.44 -66.14
N PRO A 225 -16.82 67.08 -64.96
CA PRO A 225 -16.83 66.35 -63.68
C PRO A 225 -17.86 65.21 -63.63
N GLN A 226 -19.01 65.38 -64.28
CA GLN A 226 -20.08 64.40 -64.30
C GLN A 226 -19.75 63.17 -65.17
N ASP A 227 -19.04 63.38 -66.29
CA ASP A 227 -18.55 62.28 -67.13
C ASP A 227 -17.46 61.49 -66.40
N ILE A 228 -16.55 62.18 -65.69
CA ILE A 228 -15.50 61.53 -64.90
C ILE A 228 -16.12 60.74 -63.75
N ALA A 229 -17.06 61.32 -63.00
CA ALA A 229 -17.75 60.63 -61.90
C ALA A 229 -18.47 59.36 -62.38
N SER A 230 -19.16 59.43 -63.51
CA SER A 230 -19.88 58.29 -64.09
C SER A 230 -18.91 57.19 -64.53
N LYS A 231 -17.76 57.54 -65.12
CA LYS A 231 -16.71 56.58 -65.50
C LYS A 231 -16.04 55.96 -64.27
N VAL A 232 -15.73 56.74 -63.25
CA VAL A 232 -15.13 56.25 -62.00
C VAL A 232 -16.08 55.29 -61.29
N LEU A 233 -17.36 55.64 -61.13
CA LEU A 233 -18.35 54.75 -60.52
C LEU A 233 -18.52 53.45 -61.29
N ALA A 234 -18.65 53.51 -62.62
CA ALA A 234 -18.80 52.31 -63.44
C ALA A 234 -17.57 51.38 -63.35
N ARG A 235 -16.36 51.95 -63.28
CA ARG A 235 -15.12 51.19 -63.12
C ARG A 235 -14.95 50.64 -61.71
N TYR A 236 -15.28 51.44 -60.70
CA TYR A 236 -15.24 51.02 -59.31
C TYR A 236 -16.13 49.81 -59.08
N VAL A 237 -17.41 49.86 -59.49
CA VAL A 237 -18.35 48.73 -59.35
C VAL A 237 -17.84 47.48 -60.07
N ALA A 238 -17.18 47.62 -61.22
CA ALA A 238 -16.64 46.48 -61.96
C ALA A 238 -15.40 45.84 -61.28
N GLU A 239 -14.56 46.63 -60.61
CA GLU A 239 -13.30 46.17 -60.00
C GLU A 239 -13.44 45.86 -58.50
N GLN A 240 -14.46 46.40 -57.83
CA GLN A 240 -14.71 46.23 -56.40
C GLN A 240 -14.99 44.77 -56.04
N THR A 241 -15.75 44.04 -56.87
CA THR A 241 -16.05 42.62 -56.61
C THR A 241 -14.78 41.78 -56.54
N GLU A 242 -13.86 41.95 -57.49
CA GLU A 242 -12.59 41.20 -57.50
C GLU A 242 -11.69 41.60 -56.31
N PHE A 243 -11.69 42.88 -55.93
CA PHE A 243 -10.98 43.34 -54.75
C PHE A 243 -11.53 42.70 -53.47
N LEU A 244 -12.85 42.70 -53.27
CA LEU A 244 -13.48 42.14 -52.07
C LEU A 244 -13.27 40.63 -51.96
N GLU A 245 -13.31 39.89 -53.07
CA GLU A 245 -13.00 38.46 -53.07
C GLU A 245 -11.54 38.18 -52.68
N ARG A 246 -10.58 38.98 -53.15
CA ARG A 246 -9.18 38.87 -52.73
C ARG A 246 -8.99 39.22 -51.25
N ASP A 247 -9.63 40.30 -50.78
CA ASP A 247 -9.57 40.70 -49.38
C ASP A 247 -10.22 39.66 -48.47
N ARG A 248 -11.30 39.01 -48.92
CA ARG A 248 -11.95 37.90 -48.22
C ARG A 248 -11.01 36.72 -47.99
N VAL A 249 -10.19 36.36 -48.98
CA VAL A 249 -9.21 35.27 -48.84
C VAL A 249 -8.22 35.59 -47.72
N GLU A 250 -7.66 36.81 -47.70
CA GLU A 250 -6.72 37.25 -46.66
C GLU A 250 -7.38 37.34 -45.28
N LEU A 251 -8.62 37.83 -45.22
CA LEU A 251 -9.45 37.83 -44.01
C LEU A 251 -9.64 36.43 -43.47
N HIS A 252 -9.98 35.46 -44.31
CA HIS A 252 -10.13 34.07 -43.88
C HIS A 252 -8.80 33.47 -43.39
N VAL A 253 -7.66 33.83 -43.99
CA VAL A 253 -6.33 33.40 -43.50
C VAL A 253 -6.06 33.94 -42.09
N ALA A 254 -6.26 35.25 -41.88
CA ALA A 254 -6.10 35.89 -40.57
C ALA A 254 -7.04 35.27 -39.53
N THR A 255 -8.31 35.07 -39.91
CA THR A 255 -9.35 34.50 -39.06
C THR A 255 -9.04 33.06 -38.65
N ARG A 256 -8.58 32.20 -39.59
CA ARG A 256 -8.18 30.81 -39.27
C ARG A 256 -7.03 30.75 -38.27
N SER A 257 -6.04 31.63 -38.43
CA SER A 257 -4.89 31.73 -37.51
C SER A 257 -5.35 32.11 -36.10
N TRP A 258 -6.20 33.12 -36.00
CA TRP A 258 -6.77 33.57 -34.73
C TRP A 258 -7.68 32.51 -34.09
N ALA A 259 -8.58 31.89 -34.86
CA ALA A 259 -9.51 30.87 -34.38
C ALA A 259 -8.78 29.63 -33.83
N ARG A 260 -7.64 29.26 -34.41
CA ARG A 260 -6.77 28.19 -33.88
C ARG A 260 -6.17 28.52 -32.51
N ALA A 261 -5.96 29.80 -32.20
CA ALA A 261 -5.28 30.26 -31.00
C ALA A 261 -6.23 30.60 -29.82
N ILE A 262 -7.50 30.93 -30.09
CA ILE A 262 -8.43 31.42 -29.07
C ILE A 262 -8.87 30.31 -28.09
N GLU A 263 -9.14 29.09 -28.55
CA GLU A 263 -9.59 28.00 -27.66
C GLU A 263 -8.52 27.64 -26.60
N PRO A 264 -7.24 27.39 -26.93
CA PRO A 264 -6.21 27.15 -25.92
C PRO A 264 -6.01 28.32 -24.94
N ARG A 265 -6.15 29.56 -25.43
CA ARG A 265 -6.08 30.76 -24.58
C ARG A 265 -7.20 30.77 -23.55
N LEU A 266 -8.44 30.52 -23.97
CA LEU A 266 -9.61 30.50 -23.09
C LEU A 266 -9.54 29.34 -22.09
N LEU A 267 -9.17 28.13 -22.52
CA LEU A 267 -9.00 26.99 -21.62
C LEU A 267 -7.98 27.28 -20.51
N ARG A 268 -6.90 27.99 -20.84
CA ARG A 268 -5.92 28.40 -19.84
C ARG A 268 -6.47 29.46 -18.88
N LEU A 269 -7.12 30.50 -19.40
CA LEU A 269 -7.73 31.54 -18.57
C LEU A 269 -8.74 30.93 -17.60
N VAL A 270 -9.58 30.03 -18.10
CA VAL A 270 -10.59 29.32 -17.31
C VAL A 270 -9.94 28.40 -16.28
N ALA A 271 -8.86 27.69 -16.61
CA ALA A 271 -8.14 26.88 -15.63
C ALA A 271 -7.53 27.70 -14.50
N ASP A 272 -6.89 28.83 -14.82
CA ASP A 272 -6.32 29.75 -13.83
C ASP A 272 -7.40 30.35 -12.91
N ARG A 273 -8.53 30.78 -13.47
CA ARG A 273 -9.65 31.30 -12.68
C ARG A 273 -10.32 30.23 -11.84
N SER A 274 -10.50 29.02 -12.35
CA SER A 274 -11.04 27.89 -11.58
C SER A 274 -10.17 27.55 -10.38
N ALA A 275 -8.85 27.56 -10.55
CA ALA A 275 -7.89 27.38 -9.45
C ALA A 275 -8.02 28.48 -8.39
N ARG A 276 -7.98 29.75 -8.81
CA ARG A 276 -7.88 30.91 -7.91
C ARG A 276 -9.20 31.39 -7.29
N LEU A 277 -10.34 31.05 -7.90
CA LEU A 277 -11.66 31.58 -7.53
C LEU A 277 -12.70 30.48 -7.28
N GLY A 278 -12.45 29.26 -7.75
CA GLY A 278 -13.37 28.12 -7.67
C GLY A 278 -14.28 27.96 -8.89
N LEU A 279 -14.87 26.78 -9.04
CA LEU A 279 -15.60 26.39 -10.26
C LEU A 279 -16.88 27.22 -10.48
N SER A 280 -17.60 27.54 -9.41
CA SER A 280 -18.85 28.31 -9.47
C SER A 280 -18.61 29.75 -9.94
N VAL A 281 -17.57 30.42 -9.44
CA VAL A 281 -17.23 31.79 -9.87
C VAL A 281 -16.82 31.79 -11.34
N THR A 282 -15.97 30.84 -11.75
CA THR A 282 -15.53 30.75 -13.14
C THR A 282 -16.67 30.43 -14.10
N ALA A 283 -17.60 29.54 -13.73
CA ALA A 283 -18.78 29.25 -14.54
C ALA A 283 -19.63 30.51 -14.78
N ASP A 284 -19.83 31.33 -13.74
CA ASP A 284 -20.60 32.57 -13.86
C ASP A 284 -19.84 33.67 -14.62
N LEU A 285 -18.50 33.71 -14.53
CA LEU A 285 -17.66 34.57 -15.39
C LEU A 285 -17.79 34.17 -16.88
N ILE A 286 -17.79 32.87 -17.20
CA ILE A 286 -18.00 32.40 -18.57
C ILE A 286 -19.42 32.71 -19.05
N ALA A 287 -20.44 32.50 -18.19
CA ALA A 287 -21.82 32.83 -18.53
C ALA A 287 -21.97 34.31 -18.88
N LYS A 288 -21.32 35.20 -18.10
CA LYS A 288 -21.31 36.63 -18.36
C LYS A 288 -20.54 37.00 -19.63
N LEU A 289 -19.41 36.35 -19.89
CA LEU A 289 -18.65 36.50 -21.15
C LEU A 289 -19.46 36.07 -22.36
N ARG A 290 -20.18 34.95 -22.26
CA ARG A 290 -21.09 34.50 -23.31
C ARG A 290 -22.16 35.55 -23.61
N SER A 291 -22.79 36.14 -22.59
CA SER A 291 -23.77 37.22 -22.78
C SER A 291 -23.15 38.48 -23.41
N GLU A 292 -21.92 38.87 -23.05
CA GLU A 292 -21.25 39.98 -23.74
C GLU A 292 -20.89 39.64 -25.19
N CYS A 293 -20.51 38.40 -25.50
CA CYS A 293 -20.26 37.97 -26.88
C CYS A 293 -21.54 38.01 -27.72
N GLU A 294 -22.67 37.52 -27.18
CA GLU A 294 -23.99 37.59 -27.84
C GLU A 294 -24.40 39.05 -28.11
N PHE A 295 -24.19 39.94 -27.14
CA PHE A 295 -24.44 41.37 -27.28
C PHE A 295 -23.49 42.02 -28.31
N GLY A 296 -22.20 41.72 -28.24
CA GLY A 296 -21.17 42.22 -29.15
C GLY A 296 -21.44 41.81 -30.59
N ALA A 297 -21.79 40.54 -30.84
CA ALA A 297 -22.17 40.07 -32.16
C ALA A 297 -23.39 40.83 -32.73
N PHE A 298 -24.41 41.11 -31.90
CA PHE A 298 -25.54 41.94 -32.31
C PHE A 298 -25.12 43.38 -32.65
N GLN A 299 -24.29 43.99 -31.82
CA GLN A 299 -23.77 45.34 -32.06
C GLN A 299 -22.95 45.42 -33.35
N ILE A 300 -21.99 44.51 -33.54
CA ILE A 300 -21.10 44.47 -34.71
C ILE A 300 -21.90 44.28 -35.99
N ARG A 301 -22.97 43.47 -36.00
CA ARG A 301 -23.89 43.36 -37.15
C ARG A 301 -24.54 44.70 -37.49
N GLY A 302 -24.93 45.48 -36.47
CA GLY A 302 -25.43 46.84 -36.64
C GLY A 302 -24.39 47.80 -37.22
N GLU A 303 -23.13 47.70 -36.76
CA GLU A 303 -22.01 48.51 -37.27
C GLU A 303 -21.66 48.14 -38.72
N ALA A 304 -21.64 46.86 -39.06
CA ALA A 304 -21.49 46.38 -40.43
C ALA A 304 -22.58 46.94 -41.37
N GLN A 305 -23.83 46.95 -40.92
CA GLN A 305 -24.92 47.58 -41.66
C GLN A 305 -24.74 49.10 -41.78
N GLY A 306 -24.19 49.75 -40.74
CA GLY A 306 -23.79 51.16 -40.78
C GLY A 306 -22.76 51.44 -41.88
N PHE A 307 -21.73 50.61 -42.01
CA PHE A 307 -20.76 50.70 -43.10
C PHE A 307 -21.39 50.51 -44.48
N ARG A 308 -22.33 49.56 -44.63
CA ARG A 308 -23.08 49.38 -45.89
C ARG A 308 -23.91 50.62 -46.24
N ASN A 309 -24.59 51.22 -45.27
CA ASN A 309 -25.35 52.45 -45.49
C ASN A 309 -24.44 53.64 -45.87
N GLN A 310 -23.20 53.67 -45.40
CA GLN A 310 -22.21 54.66 -45.85
C GLN A 310 -21.82 54.44 -47.31
N LEU A 311 -21.66 53.19 -47.76
CA LEU A 311 -21.35 52.89 -49.16
C LEU A 311 -22.43 53.37 -50.14
N ASP A 312 -23.69 53.43 -49.72
CA ASP A 312 -24.78 53.99 -50.53
C ASP A 312 -24.59 55.50 -50.84
N GLN A 313 -23.80 56.21 -50.03
CA GLN A 313 -23.51 57.64 -50.19
C GLN A 313 -22.36 57.91 -51.17
N LEU A 314 -21.56 56.89 -51.53
CA LEU A 314 -20.39 57.00 -52.41
C LEU A 314 -20.68 57.79 -53.69
N ALA A 315 -21.79 57.50 -54.36
CA ALA A 315 -22.13 58.15 -55.62
C ALA A 315 -22.50 59.64 -55.45
N GLY A 316 -23.00 60.04 -54.29
CA GLY A 316 -23.25 61.45 -53.95
C GLY A 316 -21.95 62.18 -53.66
N ASP A 317 -21.12 61.61 -52.78
CA ASP A 317 -19.87 62.21 -52.30
C ASP A 317 -18.85 62.34 -53.42
N LEU A 318 -18.70 61.31 -54.26
CA LEU A 318 -17.79 61.36 -55.41
C LEU A 318 -18.18 62.46 -56.41
N ARG A 319 -19.49 62.69 -56.63
CA ARG A 319 -19.97 63.78 -57.49
C ARG A 319 -19.70 65.14 -56.85
N ALA A 320 -19.84 65.25 -55.53
CA ALA A 320 -19.53 66.47 -54.79
C ALA A 320 -18.02 66.80 -54.83
N ASP A 321 -17.15 65.80 -54.67
CA ASP A 321 -15.69 65.97 -54.73
C ASP A 321 -15.23 66.44 -56.10
N LEU A 322 -15.72 65.79 -57.17
CA LEU A 322 -15.35 66.11 -58.54
C LEU A 322 -15.93 67.46 -58.98
N GLY A 323 -17.17 67.77 -58.59
CA GLY A 323 -17.87 69.02 -58.92
C GLY A 323 -17.47 70.25 -58.08
N ARG A 324 -16.59 70.07 -57.09
CA ARG A 324 -16.17 71.13 -56.17
C ARG A 324 -15.59 72.34 -56.92
N GLY A 325 -16.16 73.51 -56.65
CA GLY A 325 -15.72 74.78 -57.26
C GLY A 325 -16.36 75.12 -58.62
N GLY A 326 -17.35 74.34 -59.08
CA GLY A 326 -18.17 74.71 -60.26
C GLY A 326 -17.42 74.65 -61.60
N LEU A 327 -16.36 73.83 -61.69
CA LEU A 327 -15.53 73.70 -62.89
C LEU A 327 -16.28 72.99 -64.02
N SER A 328 -16.16 73.50 -65.24
CA SER A 328 -16.78 72.90 -66.44
C SER A 328 -15.97 71.74 -67.03
N SER A 329 -14.69 71.63 -66.72
CA SER A 329 -13.79 70.58 -67.21
C SER A 329 -12.62 70.34 -66.23
N LEU A 330 -12.24 69.08 -66.03
CA LEU A 330 -11.11 68.65 -65.20
C LEU A 330 -10.03 67.99 -66.06
N GLN A 331 -8.78 68.43 -65.87
CA GLN A 331 -7.60 67.83 -66.50
C GLN A 331 -7.11 66.61 -65.70
N PRO A 332 -6.42 65.64 -66.35
CA PRO A 332 -5.74 64.57 -65.63
C PRO A 332 -4.81 65.12 -64.53
N GLY A 333 -4.94 64.61 -63.31
CA GLY A 333 -4.12 65.02 -62.17
C GLY A 333 -4.61 66.24 -61.37
N HIS A 334 -5.79 66.81 -61.70
CA HIS A 334 -6.40 67.89 -60.93
C HIS A 334 -6.64 67.51 -59.46
N GLN A 335 -6.60 68.49 -58.55
CA GLN A 335 -6.74 68.24 -57.11
C GLN A 335 -8.06 67.54 -56.74
N ASN A 336 -9.18 67.92 -57.37
CA ASN A 336 -10.48 67.24 -57.18
C ASN A 336 -10.41 65.73 -57.52
N ILE A 337 -9.61 65.33 -58.51
CA ILE A 337 -9.43 63.91 -58.87
C ILE A 337 -8.61 63.19 -57.80
N LYS A 338 -7.61 63.85 -57.21
CA LYS A 338 -6.84 63.30 -56.08
C LYS A 338 -7.69 63.15 -54.82
N THR A 339 -8.54 64.14 -54.52
CA THR A 339 -9.51 64.06 -53.41
C THR A 339 -10.50 62.92 -53.63
N ALA A 340 -11.06 62.80 -54.85
CA ALA A 340 -11.92 61.68 -55.22
C ALA A 340 -11.21 60.32 -55.09
N GLN A 341 -9.92 60.24 -55.46
CA GLN A 341 -9.11 59.02 -55.25
C GLN A 341 -8.97 58.67 -53.77
N SER A 342 -8.68 59.65 -52.90
CA SER A 342 -8.54 59.43 -51.46
C SER A 342 -9.85 58.95 -50.83
N HIS A 343 -10.98 59.59 -51.13
CA HIS A 343 -12.28 59.11 -50.64
C HIS A 343 -12.65 57.74 -51.23
N LEU A 344 -12.30 57.45 -52.49
CA LEU A 344 -12.52 56.12 -53.06
C LEU A 344 -11.72 55.02 -52.33
N ALA A 345 -10.50 55.32 -51.89
CA ALA A 345 -9.71 54.42 -51.04
C ALA A 345 -10.37 54.24 -49.66
N GLU A 346 -10.89 55.31 -49.07
CA GLU A 346 -11.64 55.27 -47.80
C GLU A 346 -12.90 54.42 -47.92
N PHE A 347 -13.74 54.62 -48.94
CA PHE A 347 -14.92 53.78 -49.20
C PHE A 347 -14.56 52.32 -49.45
N SER A 348 -13.43 52.05 -50.11
CA SER A 348 -12.93 50.67 -50.26
C SER A 348 -12.54 50.05 -48.92
N GLY A 349 -11.96 50.86 -48.02
CA GLY A 349 -11.70 50.49 -46.63
C GLY A 349 -12.98 50.23 -45.84
N VAL A 350 -14.02 51.06 -46.02
CA VAL A 350 -15.36 50.85 -45.42
C VAL A 350 -16.00 49.56 -45.92
N ALA A 351 -15.86 49.24 -47.21
CA ALA A 351 -16.35 47.98 -47.78
C ALA A 351 -15.62 46.75 -47.22
N ALA A 352 -14.29 46.81 -47.10
CA ALA A 352 -13.50 45.77 -46.44
C ALA A 352 -13.86 45.63 -44.94
N ALA A 353 -14.07 46.75 -44.25
CA ALA A 353 -14.48 46.77 -42.84
C ALA A 353 -15.88 46.16 -42.63
N ALA A 354 -16.85 46.43 -43.51
CA ALA A 354 -18.17 45.81 -43.47
C ALA A 354 -18.07 44.27 -43.53
N GLN A 355 -17.31 43.74 -44.48
CA GLN A 355 -17.11 42.30 -44.63
C GLN A 355 -16.39 41.69 -43.41
N ARG A 356 -15.36 42.38 -42.89
CA ARG A 356 -14.64 41.96 -41.69
C ARG A 356 -15.56 41.88 -40.48
N TYR A 357 -16.43 42.88 -40.29
CA TYR A 357 -17.35 42.94 -39.16
C TYR A 357 -18.44 41.87 -39.26
N GLU A 358 -18.92 41.56 -40.46
CA GLU A 358 -19.83 40.43 -40.68
C GLU A 358 -19.19 39.09 -40.27
N VAL A 359 -17.97 38.83 -40.74
CA VAL A 359 -17.22 37.61 -40.37
C VAL A 359 -16.93 37.58 -38.86
N ALA A 360 -16.55 38.70 -38.26
CA ALA A 360 -16.33 38.79 -36.82
C ALA A 360 -17.60 38.47 -36.03
N ALA A 361 -18.73 39.07 -36.39
CA ALA A 361 -19.99 38.86 -35.68
C ALA A 361 -20.44 37.39 -35.71
N ASP A 362 -20.35 36.74 -36.87
CA ASP A 362 -20.73 35.33 -37.00
C ASP A 362 -19.76 34.41 -36.25
N LEU A 363 -18.48 34.74 -36.22
CA LEU A 363 -17.47 34.00 -35.46
C LEU A 363 -17.65 34.14 -33.94
N ILE A 364 -17.96 35.35 -33.45
CA ILE A 364 -18.21 35.62 -32.03
C ILE A 364 -19.48 34.88 -31.57
N ASP A 365 -20.53 34.92 -32.39
CA ASP A 365 -21.79 34.20 -32.14
C ASP A 365 -21.56 32.68 -32.10
N ASP A 366 -20.73 32.15 -33.01
CA ASP A 366 -20.31 30.75 -32.99
C ASP A 366 -19.52 30.39 -31.72
N ILE A 367 -18.56 31.23 -31.31
CA ILE A 367 -17.79 31.03 -30.07
C ILE A 367 -18.69 31.02 -28.84
N ALA A 368 -19.67 31.92 -28.76
CA ALA A 368 -20.62 31.99 -27.65
C ALA A 368 -21.37 30.65 -27.46
N HIS A 369 -21.84 30.06 -28.56
CA HIS A 369 -22.71 28.88 -28.54
C HIS A 369 -21.95 27.54 -28.58
N ASN A 370 -20.84 27.49 -29.32
CA ASN A 370 -20.14 26.24 -29.63
C ASN A 370 -18.79 26.08 -28.91
N LEU A 371 -18.31 27.11 -28.19
CA LEU A 371 -17.11 27.05 -27.34
C LEU A 371 -17.41 27.44 -25.89
N LEU A 372 -17.95 28.63 -25.63
CA LEU A 372 -18.18 29.13 -24.28
C LEU A 372 -19.30 28.38 -23.56
N ALA A 373 -20.44 28.13 -24.22
CA ALA A 373 -21.54 27.38 -23.60
C ALA A 373 -21.16 25.95 -23.19
N PRO A 374 -20.47 25.13 -24.01
CA PRO A 374 -19.97 23.82 -23.56
C PRO A 374 -18.97 23.90 -22.42
N LEU A 375 -18.12 24.94 -22.37
CA LEU A 375 -17.15 25.11 -21.30
C LEU A 375 -17.81 25.53 -19.98
N GLU A 376 -18.82 26.41 -20.04
CA GLU A 376 -19.69 26.74 -18.91
C GLU A 376 -20.37 25.48 -18.35
N GLN A 377 -20.97 24.68 -19.24
CA GLN A 377 -21.64 23.43 -18.89
C GLN A 377 -20.68 22.45 -18.21
N CYS A 378 -19.48 22.26 -18.77
CA CYS A 378 -18.42 21.42 -18.19
C CYS A 378 -18.12 21.83 -16.74
N LEU A 379 -17.90 23.12 -16.45
CA LEU A 379 -17.60 23.58 -15.09
C LEU A 379 -18.74 23.30 -14.10
N ARG A 380 -20.00 23.55 -14.51
CA ARG A 380 -21.18 23.32 -13.66
C ARG A 380 -21.37 21.83 -13.37
N GLU A 381 -21.27 20.99 -14.39
CA GLU A 381 -21.37 19.53 -14.26
C GLU A 381 -20.24 18.93 -13.45
N SER A 382 -19.00 19.38 -13.68
CA SER A 382 -17.84 18.92 -12.93
C SER A 382 -17.90 19.31 -11.46
N ARG A 383 -18.42 20.50 -11.14
CA ARG A 383 -18.67 20.89 -9.74
C ARG A 383 -19.69 19.97 -9.07
N SER A 384 -20.82 19.69 -9.74
CA SER A 384 -21.85 18.79 -9.19
C SER A 384 -21.29 17.38 -8.98
N THR A 385 -20.63 16.85 -10.01
CA THR A 385 -20.05 15.50 -9.97
C THR A 385 -18.97 15.39 -8.90
N LEU A 386 -18.07 16.38 -8.80
CA LEU A 386 -17.01 16.36 -7.79
C LEU A 386 -17.58 16.44 -6.36
N LEU A 387 -18.66 17.21 -6.14
CA LEU A 387 -19.34 17.25 -4.84
C LEU A 387 -19.96 15.88 -4.49
N GLU A 388 -20.68 15.27 -5.43
CA GLU A 388 -21.27 13.94 -5.26
C GLU A 388 -20.19 12.88 -4.98
N ARG A 389 -19.03 12.95 -5.65
CA ARG A 389 -17.89 12.04 -5.44
C ARG A 389 -17.20 12.27 -4.10
N ALA A 390 -17.07 13.52 -3.66
CA ALA A 390 -16.54 13.86 -2.35
C ALA A 390 -17.44 13.33 -1.22
N ASP A 391 -18.77 13.39 -1.40
CA ASP A 391 -19.74 12.93 -0.40
C ASP A 391 -19.98 11.41 -0.41
N ALA A 392 -19.57 10.70 -1.46
CA ALA A 392 -19.77 9.25 -1.57
C ALA A 392 -18.94 8.44 -0.56
N ASP A 393 -19.50 7.33 -0.05
CA ASP A 393 -18.78 6.37 0.81
C ASP A 393 -17.73 5.55 0.04
N LYS A 394 -17.92 5.39 -1.27
CA LYS A 394 -17.09 4.57 -2.14
C LYS A 394 -16.67 5.33 -3.40
N THR A 395 -15.47 5.04 -3.86
CA THR A 395 -14.97 5.47 -5.17
C THR A 395 -15.70 4.75 -6.30
N SER A 396 -15.54 5.23 -7.54
CA SER A 396 -16.18 4.64 -8.73
C SER A 396 -15.79 3.19 -9.02
N ASP A 397 -14.67 2.70 -8.49
CA ASP A 397 -14.21 1.31 -8.55
C ASP A 397 -14.63 0.44 -7.34
N GLY A 398 -15.43 0.98 -6.42
CA GLY A 398 -16.03 0.24 -5.29
C GLY A 398 -15.17 0.16 -4.02
N ARG A 399 -13.98 0.78 -4.00
CA ARG A 399 -13.14 0.90 -2.80
C ARG A 399 -13.72 1.95 -1.82
N PRO A 400 -13.39 1.90 -0.52
CA PRO A 400 -13.74 2.97 0.42
C PRO A 400 -13.16 4.31 -0.05
N ASN A 401 -13.95 5.37 0.02
CA ASN A 401 -13.49 6.70 -0.39
C ASN A 401 -12.47 7.27 0.61
N PRO A 402 -11.19 7.45 0.23
CA PRO A 402 -10.16 7.93 1.15
C PRO A 402 -10.30 9.43 1.47
N TRP A 403 -11.07 10.18 0.68
CA TRP A 403 -11.24 11.62 0.78
C TRP A 403 -11.61 12.10 2.19
N HIS A 404 -12.57 11.43 2.84
CA HIS A 404 -13.03 11.79 4.20
C HIS A 404 -11.92 11.71 5.24
N ALA A 405 -10.90 10.90 4.98
CA ALA A 405 -9.77 10.70 5.86
C ALA A 405 -8.60 11.66 5.55
N TYR A 406 -8.64 12.44 4.47
CA TYR A 406 -7.54 13.35 4.09
C TYR A 406 -7.29 14.41 5.17
N PRO A 407 -6.03 14.68 5.56
CA PRO A 407 -5.71 15.61 6.62
C PRO A 407 -6.03 17.05 6.22
N THR A 408 -6.38 17.86 7.21
CA THR A 408 -6.57 19.31 7.02
C THR A 408 -5.27 20.05 7.31
N ARG A 409 -4.96 21.08 6.50
CA ARG A 409 -3.76 21.92 6.67
C ARG A 409 -3.66 22.46 8.11
N GLY A 410 -2.49 22.30 8.71
CA GLY A 410 -2.18 22.82 10.05
C GLY A 410 -2.75 21.99 11.21
N ILE A 411 -3.51 20.94 10.93
CA ILE A 411 -3.97 19.98 11.94
C ILE A 411 -2.94 18.85 12.06
N GLN A 412 -2.82 18.28 13.25
CA GLN A 412 -1.95 17.14 13.50
C GLN A 412 -2.33 15.94 12.62
N PRO A 413 -1.34 15.21 12.05
CA PRO A 413 -1.64 14.09 11.18
C PRO A 413 -2.42 12.97 11.88
N PRO A 414 -3.37 12.32 11.18
CA PRO A 414 -4.10 11.16 11.70
C PRO A 414 -3.18 10.00 12.12
N GLN A 415 -3.71 9.08 12.94
CA GLN A 415 -2.94 7.94 13.47
C GLN A 415 -2.30 7.06 12.39
N ARG A 416 -2.86 7.00 11.16
CA ARG A 416 -2.29 6.21 10.07
C ARG A 416 -0.89 6.66 9.63
N PHE A 417 -0.56 7.94 9.82
CA PHE A 417 0.77 8.48 9.52
C PHE A 417 1.77 8.27 10.67
N GLN A 418 1.30 7.78 11.83
CA GLN A 418 2.18 7.48 12.95
C GLN A 418 3.00 6.23 12.66
N ALA A 419 4.27 6.29 13.05
CA ALA A 419 5.22 5.21 12.90
C ALA A 419 4.73 3.95 13.63
N GLY A 420 4.94 2.77 13.03
CA GLY A 420 4.76 1.50 13.71
C GLY A 420 5.70 1.33 14.90
N PRO A 421 5.51 0.31 15.75
CA PRO A 421 6.37 0.06 16.91
C PRO A 421 7.82 -0.30 16.54
N THR A 422 8.03 -0.68 15.28
CA THR A 422 9.30 -1.10 14.66
C THR A 422 9.84 -0.05 13.67
N ASP A 423 9.14 1.07 13.51
CA ASP A 423 9.52 2.16 12.62
C ASP A 423 10.06 3.35 13.41
N PHE A 424 11.31 3.70 13.14
CA PHE A 424 12.02 4.78 13.83
C PHE A 424 12.24 5.94 12.88
N LEU A 425 11.29 6.87 12.87
CA LEU A 425 11.36 8.06 12.02
C LEU A 425 12.27 9.13 12.63
N LEU A 426 13.15 9.70 11.81
CA LEU A 426 14.00 10.85 12.18
C LEU A 426 13.21 12.16 12.18
N ILE A 427 12.20 12.27 11.32
CA ILE A 427 11.25 13.38 11.30
C ILE A 427 9.90 12.82 11.76
N ALA A 428 9.44 13.31 12.92
CA ALA A 428 8.21 12.81 13.51
C ALA A 428 7.00 13.29 12.68
N PRO A 429 5.94 12.48 12.53
CA PRO A 429 4.72 12.89 11.85
C PRO A 429 4.13 14.18 12.41
N ASN A 430 4.22 14.40 13.72
CA ASN A 430 3.74 15.63 14.35
C ASN A 430 4.46 16.91 13.86
N ASP A 431 5.66 16.77 13.28
CA ASP A 431 6.43 17.87 12.68
C ASP A 431 6.06 18.12 11.21
N TYR A 432 5.32 17.20 10.55
CA TYR A 432 4.97 17.31 9.12
C TYR A 432 4.25 18.60 8.76
N PRO A 433 3.26 19.11 9.52
CA PRO A 433 2.61 20.38 9.18
C PRO A 433 3.60 21.55 9.10
N ALA A 434 4.52 21.65 10.06
CA ALA A 434 5.53 22.70 10.11
C ALA A 434 6.57 22.55 8.98
N LYS A 435 6.98 21.31 8.68
CA LYS A 435 7.91 21.02 7.58
C LYS A 435 7.30 21.31 6.21
N LEU A 436 6.02 20.97 6.02
CA LEU A 436 5.28 21.28 4.80
C LEU A 436 5.21 22.80 4.58
N GLU A 437 4.87 23.56 5.62
CA GLU A 437 4.85 25.02 5.52
C GLU A 437 6.23 25.61 5.21
N GLN A 438 7.26 25.20 5.95
CA GLN A 438 8.62 25.69 5.75
C GLN A 438 9.09 25.43 4.31
N ARG A 439 9.03 24.17 3.85
CA ARG A 439 9.50 23.77 2.52
C ARG A 439 8.61 24.30 1.40
N GLY A 440 7.31 24.43 1.65
CA GLY A 440 6.36 25.02 0.71
C GLY A 440 6.67 26.49 0.44
N ARG A 441 6.91 27.29 1.48
CA ARG A 441 7.34 28.70 1.37
C ARG A 441 8.65 28.86 0.60
N GLU A 442 9.62 28.00 0.88
CA GLU A 442 10.91 27.97 0.18
C GLU A 442 10.77 27.59 -1.31
N SER A 443 9.67 26.91 -1.70
CA SER A 443 9.49 26.37 -3.05
C SER A 443 8.74 27.27 -4.02
N VAL A 444 7.90 28.20 -3.55
CA VAL A 444 7.00 28.98 -4.44
C VAL A 444 7.59 30.28 -4.99
N GLY A 445 8.79 30.66 -4.56
CA GLY A 445 9.45 31.93 -4.91
C GLY A 445 9.07 33.09 -3.97
N ALA A 446 9.92 34.12 -3.92
CA ALA A 446 9.85 35.18 -2.89
C ALA A 446 8.53 35.98 -2.93
N GLY A 447 7.96 36.21 -4.12
CA GLY A 447 6.71 36.96 -4.30
C GLY A 447 5.44 36.22 -3.87
N ALA A 448 5.49 34.91 -3.63
CA ALA A 448 4.33 34.08 -3.30
C ALA A 448 4.41 33.40 -1.93
N SER A 449 5.46 33.68 -1.13
CA SER A 449 5.70 33.01 0.15
C SER A 449 4.55 33.13 1.15
N ASP A 450 3.85 34.27 1.20
CA ASP A 450 2.69 34.46 2.09
C ASP A 450 1.42 33.72 1.63
N GLN A 451 1.39 33.28 0.38
CA GLN A 451 0.28 32.53 -0.23
C GLN A 451 0.76 31.18 -0.77
N TRP A 452 1.81 30.62 -0.14
CA TRP A 452 2.52 29.47 -0.66
C TRP A 452 1.61 28.26 -0.87
N PHE A 453 0.64 28.06 0.01
CA PHE A 453 -0.23 26.89 -0.04
C PHE A 453 -1.25 27.01 -1.16
N GLU A 454 -1.90 28.17 -1.26
CA GLU A 454 -2.83 28.50 -2.34
C GLU A 454 -2.11 28.41 -3.68
N ARG A 455 -0.88 28.93 -3.75
CA ARG A 455 0.00 28.81 -4.92
C ARG A 455 0.29 27.35 -5.29
N ILE A 456 0.60 26.47 -4.33
CA ILE A 456 0.82 25.04 -4.61
C ILE A 456 -0.46 24.39 -5.11
N CYS A 457 -1.60 24.63 -4.44
CA CYS A 457 -2.90 24.07 -4.85
C CYS A 457 -3.26 24.49 -6.28
N ASP A 458 -3.17 25.79 -6.59
CA ASP A 458 -3.47 26.32 -7.91
C ASP A 458 -2.63 25.64 -8.99
N ARG A 459 -1.32 25.55 -8.74
CA ARG A 459 -0.33 25.06 -9.70
C ARG A 459 -0.41 23.55 -9.90
N ALA A 460 -0.63 22.80 -8.83
CA ALA A 460 -0.90 21.37 -8.90
C ALA A 460 -2.21 21.06 -9.65
N ALA A 461 -3.28 21.84 -9.40
CA ALA A 461 -4.55 21.66 -10.09
C ALA A 461 -4.41 21.85 -11.61
N ILE A 462 -3.79 22.94 -12.04
CA ILE A 462 -3.62 23.27 -13.48
C ILE A 462 -2.49 22.50 -14.18
N GLY A 463 -1.61 21.84 -13.42
CA GLY A 463 -0.49 21.04 -13.92
C GLY A 463 0.72 21.88 -14.36
N THR A 464 1.10 22.89 -13.58
CA THR A 464 2.29 23.73 -13.86
C THR A 464 3.25 23.74 -12.67
N PRO A 465 4.55 24.06 -12.86
CA PRO A 465 5.49 24.18 -11.74
C PRO A 465 5.02 25.17 -10.68
N ILE A 466 5.30 24.86 -9.40
CA ILE A 466 4.84 25.66 -8.25
C ILE A 466 5.59 26.99 -8.10
N ASP A 467 6.80 27.07 -8.64
CA ASP A 467 7.71 28.21 -8.59
C ASP A 467 7.54 29.20 -9.75
N GLU A 468 8.55 30.03 -9.99
CA GLU A 468 8.58 31.04 -11.06
C GLU A 468 8.58 30.43 -12.48
N ARG A 469 9.03 29.18 -12.66
CA ARG A 469 8.96 28.48 -13.95
C ARG A 469 7.52 28.23 -14.39
N GLY A 470 6.58 28.21 -13.44
CA GLY A 470 5.14 28.19 -13.72
C GLY A 470 4.56 29.55 -14.12
N ASN A 471 5.27 30.65 -13.85
CA ASN A 471 4.92 31.98 -14.37
C ASN A 471 5.36 32.14 -15.82
N GLU A 472 6.49 31.53 -16.17
CA GLU A 472 7.07 31.59 -17.50
C GLU A 472 6.42 30.63 -18.51
N PHE A 473 6.56 31.06 -19.75
CA PHE A 473 6.02 30.49 -20.96
C PHE A 473 7.13 29.61 -21.54
N GLY A 474 6.80 28.52 -22.24
CA GLY A 474 7.79 27.58 -22.79
C GLY A 474 8.89 28.26 -23.64
N PRO A 475 9.89 27.49 -24.10
CA PRO A 475 10.99 28.04 -24.92
C PRO A 475 10.41 28.82 -26.11
N GLY A 476 10.63 30.14 -26.14
CA GLY A 476 10.08 31.04 -27.16
C GLY A 476 8.87 31.89 -26.75
N GLY A 477 8.47 31.93 -25.47
CA GLY A 477 7.41 32.83 -24.98
C GLY A 477 5.99 32.32 -25.22
N SER A 478 5.81 31.03 -25.57
CA SER A 478 4.50 30.41 -25.76
C SER A 478 3.91 29.84 -24.46
N PHE A 479 2.63 30.10 -24.19
CA PHE A 479 1.95 29.70 -22.96
C PHE A 479 2.04 28.17 -22.74
N ARG A 480 2.56 27.68 -21.58
CA ARG A 480 2.42 26.24 -21.23
C ARG A 480 0.93 25.87 -21.19
N PRO A 481 0.51 24.78 -21.86
CA PRO A 481 -0.87 24.33 -21.83
C PRO A 481 -1.24 23.80 -20.45
N THR A 482 -2.47 24.07 -20.01
CA THR A 482 -3.02 23.47 -18.78
C THR A 482 -3.37 22.00 -19.01
N THR A 483 -3.27 21.18 -17.97
CA THR A 483 -3.76 19.79 -17.99
C THR A 483 -5.08 19.61 -17.26
N LEU A 484 -5.72 20.68 -16.78
CA LEU A 484 -6.98 20.60 -16.02
C LEU A 484 -8.15 20.15 -16.91
N PHE A 485 -8.15 20.57 -18.17
CA PHE A 485 -9.18 20.22 -19.15
C PHE A 485 -8.65 19.28 -20.22
N GLU A 486 -9.40 18.23 -20.50
CA GLU A 486 -9.24 17.38 -21.67
C GLU A 486 -10.25 17.80 -22.75
N ARG A 487 -9.81 17.82 -24.01
CA ARG A 487 -10.58 18.31 -25.17
C ARG A 487 -11.00 17.14 -26.07
N ILE A 488 -12.30 16.85 -26.19
CA ILE A 488 -12.82 15.63 -26.86
C ILE A 488 -14.17 15.82 -27.59
N PRO A 489 -14.23 16.27 -28.86
CA PRO A 489 -13.21 17.00 -29.60
C PRO A 489 -13.21 18.49 -29.23
N GLY A 490 -12.31 19.25 -29.86
CA GLY A 490 -12.28 20.71 -29.73
C GLY A 490 -13.40 21.40 -30.48
N TRP A 491 -13.56 22.70 -30.21
CA TRP A 491 -14.38 23.54 -31.06
C TRP A 491 -13.76 23.65 -32.47
N MET A 492 -14.61 23.73 -33.49
CA MET A 492 -14.24 24.03 -34.87
C MET A 492 -15.34 24.91 -35.48
N PRO A 493 -15.00 26.03 -36.16
CA PRO A 493 -15.99 26.96 -36.66
C PRO A 493 -17.08 26.35 -37.55
N GLN A 494 -18.30 26.88 -37.44
CA GLN A 494 -19.43 26.48 -38.28
C GLN A 494 -19.17 26.77 -39.76
N ASP A 495 -18.66 27.96 -40.07
CA ASP A 495 -18.26 28.34 -41.42
C ASP A 495 -17.04 27.52 -41.87
N ALA A 496 -17.21 26.77 -42.96
CA ALA A 496 -16.17 25.96 -43.57
C ALA A 496 -14.95 26.78 -44.00
N ALA A 497 -15.13 28.05 -44.38
CA ALA A 497 -14.05 28.92 -44.81
C ALA A 497 -13.12 29.35 -43.65
N LEU A 498 -13.63 29.30 -42.41
CA LEU A 498 -12.92 29.73 -41.20
C LEU A 498 -12.26 28.58 -40.43
N ARG A 499 -12.40 27.34 -40.90
CA ARG A 499 -11.77 26.16 -40.29
C ARG A 499 -10.27 26.14 -40.59
N TRP A 500 -9.44 25.99 -39.56
CA TRP A 500 -7.98 26.02 -39.70
C TRP A 500 -7.37 24.74 -40.28
N GLU A 501 -8.17 23.70 -40.50
CA GLU A 501 -7.74 22.43 -41.08
C GLU A 501 -8.77 21.95 -42.10
N GLU A 502 -8.32 21.64 -43.31
CA GLU A 502 -9.19 21.18 -44.40
C GLU A 502 -9.72 19.76 -44.14
N GLY A 503 -10.99 19.52 -44.43
CA GLY A 503 -11.64 18.21 -44.29
C GLY A 503 -12.28 17.93 -42.93
N LEU A 504 -12.11 18.80 -41.92
CA LEU A 504 -12.83 18.69 -40.65
C LEU A 504 -14.25 19.26 -40.75
N SER A 505 -15.20 18.57 -40.13
CA SER A 505 -16.57 19.05 -39.94
C SER A 505 -16.62 20.13 -38.85
N ALA A 506 -17.67 20.95 -38.85
CA ALA A 506 -17.96 21.84 -37.73
C ALA A 506 -18.12 21.00 -36.44
N GLN A 507 -17.57 21.50 -35.34
CA GLN A 507 -17.55 20.79 -34.06
C GLN A 507 -17.92 21.74 -32.93
N ARG A 508 -18.91 21.33 -32.15
CA ARG A 508 -19.18 21.91 -30.83
C ARG A 508 -18.14 21.38 -29.87
N GLY A 509 -17.46 22.27 -29.15
CA GLY A 509 -16.44 21.89 -28.18
C GLY A 509 -17.00 20.98 -27.11
N ARG A 510 -16.20 20.01 -26.66
CA ARG A 510 -16.52 19.17 -25.52
C ARG A 510 -15.29 19.04 -24.63
N TYR A 511 -15.49 19.34 -23.36
CA TYR A 511 -14.42 19.44 -22.38
C TYR A 511 -14.73 18.52 -21.20
N LEU A 512 -13.68 17.87 -20.68
CA LEU A 512 -13.76 17.07 -19.46
C LEU A 512 -12.78 17.60 -18.42
N MET A 513 -13.19 17.60 -17.17
CA MET A 513 -12.34 17.90 -16.02
C MET A 513 -12.30 16.66 -15.10
N PRO A 514 -11.17 16.37 -14.44
CA PRO A 514 -11.12 15.38 -13.37
C PRO A 514 -12.20 15.67 -12.31
N CYS A 515 -13.00 14.68 -11.94
CA CYS A 515 -14.07 14.82 -10.95
C CYS A 515 -13.94 13.84 -9.77
N GLU A 516 -12.82 13.11 -9.68
CA GLU A 516 -12.52 12.17 -8.59
C GLU A 516 -11.48 12.80 -7.66
N PRO A 517 -11.71 12.89 -6.33
CA PRO A 517 -10.76 13.47 -5.38
C PRO A 517 -9.34 12.86 -5.45
N ASP A 518 -9.23 11.55 -5.64
CA ASP A 518 -7.95 10.82 -5.74
C ASP A 518 -7.08 11.27 -6.94
N LEU A 519 -7.70 11.79 -8.01
CA LEU A 519 -6.94 12.33 -9.14
C LEU A 519 -6.19 13.62 -8.76
N TYR A 520 -6.70 14.37 -7.78
CA TYR A 520 -6.01 15.55 -7.27
C TYR A 520 -4.86 15.21 -6.33
N ALA A 521 -4.92 14.09 -5.61
CA ALA A 521 -3.77 13.56 -4.87
C ALA A 521 -2.61 13.21 -5.81
N LYS A 522 -2.89 12.55 -6.94
CA LYS A 522 -1.88 12.26 -7.97
C LYS A 522 -1.28 13.53 -8.57
N ARG A 523 -2.11 14.55 -8.84
CA ARG A 523 -1.64 15.85 -9.32
C ARG A 523 -0.78 16.58 -8.28
N ALA A 524 -1.19 16.54 -7.02
CA ALA A 524 -0.43 17.10 -5.91
C ALA A 524 0.94 16.42 -5.80
N ARG A 525 1.01 15.08 -5.84
CA ARG A 525 2.26 14.33 -5.82
C ARG A 525 3.24 14.81 -6.88
N VAL A 526 2.81 14.88 -8.14
CA VAL A 526 3.67 15.34 -9.26
C VAL A 526 4.22 16.74 -9.02
N ALA A 527 3.40 17.66 -8.47
CA ALA A 527 3.83 19.01 -8.18
C ALA A 527 4.79 19.10 -6.99
N LEU A 528 4.58 18.26 -5.97
CA LEU A 528 5.38 18.24 -4.74
C LEU A 528 6.73 17.55 -4.94
N GLU A 529 6.82 16.55 -5.82
CA GLU A 529 8.03 15.79 -6.11
C GLU A 529 8.97 16.48 -7.14
N ASP A 530 8.68 17.72 -7.57
CA ASP A 530 9.53 18.45 -8.50
C ASP A 530 10.93 18.71 -7.89
N SER A 531 11.95 18.02 -8.43
CA SER A 531 13.32 18.01 -7.93
C SER A 531 14.04 19.36 -7.96
N GLU A 532 13.51 20.36 -8.68
CA GLU A 532 14.07 21.71 -8.68
C GLU A 532 13.65 22.52 -7.44
N THR A 533 12.51 22.16 -6.84
CA THR A 533 11.90 22.87 -5.69
C THR A 533 12.51 22.43 -4.36
N ALA A 534 12.43 23.27 -3.33
CA ALA A 534 12.91 22.92 -1.99
C ALA A 534 12.13 21.74 -1.38
N LEU A 535 10.85 21.64 -1.69
CA LEU A 535 9.96 20.59 -1.22
C LEU A 535 10.24 19.26 -1.92
N GLY A 536 10.42 19.24 -3.24
CA GLY A 536 10.81 18.02 -3.95
C GLY A 536 12.21 17.53 -3.56
N LYS A 537 13.17 18.45 -3.36
CA LYS A 537 14.50 18.12 -2.81
C LYS A 537 14.43 17.54 -1.40
N PHE A 538 13.45 17.95 -0.60
CA PHE A 538 13.23 17.43 0.75
C PHE A 538 12.56 16.06 0.73
N ILE A 539 11.52 15.85 -0.09
CA ILE A 539 10.88 14.53 -0.27
C ILE A 539 11.89 13.50 -0.80
N GLY A 540 12.75 13.91 -1.75
CA GLY A 540 13.83 13.09 -2.29
C GLY A 540 15.12 13.07 -1.45
N GLU A 541 15.10 13.57 -0.21
CA GLU A 541 16.30 13.65 0.63
C GLU A 541 16.78 12.26 1.06
N THR A 542 18.08 12.02 0.95
CA THR A 542 18.72 10.77 1.38
C THR A 542 19.17 10.87 2.83
N LEU A 543 19.31 9.73 3.53
CA LEU A 543 19.82 9.73 4.91
C LEU A 543 21.21 10.37 5.00
N GLN A 544 22.09 10.07 4.05
CA GLN A 544 23.43 10.66 3.99
C GLN A 544 23.35 12.19 3.98
N ARG A 545 22.59 12.74 3.04
CA ARG A 545 22.46 14.19 2.87
C ARG A 545 21.83 14.84 4.10
N TYR A 546 20.79 14.23 4.67
CA TYR A 546 20.13 14.75 5.86
C TYR A 546 21.09 14.86 7.07
N LEU A 547 21.98 13.88 7.24
CA LEU A 547 22.96 13.84 8.35
C LEU A 547 24.13 14.82 8.16
N GLU A 548 24.41 15.21 6.92
CA GLU A 548 25.52 16.11 6.54
C GLU A 548 25.06 17.57 6.31
N THR A 549 23.75 17.81 6.14
CA THR A 549 23.20 19.15 5.87
C THR A 549 22.86 19.91 7.16
N GLY A 550 23.12 21.21 7.18
CA GLY A 550 22.82 22.11 8.31
C GLY A 550 24.08 22.73 8.90
N ASP A 551 23.94 23.53 9.95
CA ASP A 551 25.08 24.01 10.73
C ASP A 551 25.64 22.89 11.65
N ALA A 552 26.82 23.11 12.25
CA ALA A 552 27.48 22.10 13.07
C ALA A 552 26.63 21.62 14.27
N SER A 553 25.78 22.49 14.83
CA SER A 553 24.91 22.17 15.96
C SER A 553 23.73 21.28 15.50
N GLU A 554 23.12 21.64 14.37
CA GLU A 554 22.04 20.89 13.76
C GLU A 554 22.51 19.50 13.29
N GLN A 555 23.67 19.43 12.63
CA GLN A 555 24.29 18.16 12.23
C GLN A 555 24.54 17.26 13.44
N ALA A 556 25.17 17.77 14.50
CA ALA A 556 25.42 17.01 15.72
C ALA A 556 24.11 16.48 16.34
N LYS A 557 23.05 17.29 16.37
CA LYS A 557 21.73 16.87 16.86
C LYS A 557 21.13 15.76 15.98
N ARG A 558 21.14 15.91 14.66
CA ARG A 558 20.58 14.92 13.72
C ARG A 558 21.33 13.59 13.80
N GLN A 559 22.67 13.66 13.86
CA GLN A 559 23.54 12.50 14.02
C GLN A 559 23.28 11.76 15.33
N GLN A 560 23.15 12.48 16.45
CA GLN A 560 22.82 11.85 17.73
C GLN A 560 21.45 11.17 17.70
N VAL A 561 20.42 11.84 17.16
CA VAL A 561 19.08 11.25 17.03
C VAL A 561 19.13 10.00 16.15
N PHE A 562 19.90 10.02 15.06
CA PHE A 562 20.08 8.85 14.20
C PHE A 562 20.75 7.69 14.95
N VAL A 563 21.83 7.95 15.69
CA VAL A 563 22.50 6.93 16.53
C VAL A 563 21.52 6.32 17.53
N ASP A 564 20.74 7.15 18.23
CA ASP A 564 19.78 6.69 19.24
C ASP A 564 18.65 5.85 18.63
N LYS A 565 18.15 6.25 17.45
CA LYS A 565 17.10 5.53 16.72
C LYS A 565 17.62 4.24 16.12
N LEU A 566 18.86 4.22 15.62
CA LEU A 566 19.51 3.02 15.13
C LEU A 566 19.72 2.00 16.25
N LYS A 567 20.20 2.44 17.42
CA LYS A 567 20.29 1.56 18.59
C LYS A 567 18.94 0.95 18.97
N GLN A 568 17.87 1.74 18.97
CA GLN A 568 16.52 1.24 19.23
C GLN A 568 16.05 0.24 18.18
N ALA A 569 16.34 0.49 16.90
CA ALA A 569 16.05 -0.44 15.81
C ALA A 569 16.76 -1.79 16.04
N PHE A 570 18.06 -1.81 16.37
CA PHE A 570 18.77 -3.05 16.68
C PHE A 570 18.19 -3.82 17.87
N SER A 571 17.63 -3.14 18.88
CA SER A 571 16.92 -3.81 19.99
C SER A 571 15.57 -4.38 19.55
N LYS A 572 14.76 -3.59 18.84
CA LYS A 572 13.38 -3.98 18.45
C LYS A 572 13.32 -5.00 17.32
N SER A 573 14.33 -5.05 16.45
CA SER A 573 14.45 -6.05 15.37
C SER A 573 14.77 -7.46 15.85
N ALA A 574 15.05 -7.67 17.14
CA ALA A 574 15.25 -9.00 17.67
C ALA A 574 14.04 -9.92 17.34
N PRO A 575 14.25 -11.24 17.21
CA PRO A 575 13.18 -12.21 16.94
C PRO A 575 11.90 -11.93 17.73
N LEU A 576 10.75 -11.82 17.06
CA LEU A 576 9.47 -11.45 17.66
C LEU A 576 8.87 -12.57 18.53
N ALA A 577 9.67 -13.27 19.33
CA ALA A 577 9.18 -14.21 20.32
C ALA A 577 10.07 -14.20 21.56
N LYS A 578 9.44 -14.07 22.73
CA LYS A 578 10.07 -14.20 24.04
C LYS A 578 10.52 -15.65 24.23
N ILE A 579 11.79 -15.84 24.55
CA ILE A 579 12.42 -17.13 24.77
C ILE A 579 12.78 -17.28 26.25
N ASN A 580 12.47 -18.45 26.84
CA ASN A 580 13.01 -18.84 28.14
C ASN A 580 14.43 -19.38 27.92
N HIS A 581 15.42 -18.49 27.98
CA HIS A 581 16.82 -18.82 27.71
C HIS A 581 17.38 -19.88 28.67
N THR A 582 16.96 -19.86 29.95
CA THR A 582 17.39 -20.86 30.93
C THR A 582 16.88 -22.25 30.59
N LEU A 583 15.60 -22.39 30.21
CA LEU A 583 15.07 -23.66 29.73
C LEU A 583 15.75 -24.09 28.42
N ALA A 584 15.97 -23.15 27.50
CA ALA A 584 16.64 -23.44 26.24
C ALA A 584 18.05 -24.03 26.45
N SER A 585 18.84 -23.49 27.38
CA SER A 585 20.16 -24.02 27.74
C SER A 585 20.12 -25.40 28.39
N LEU A 586 19.04 -25.74 29.12
CA LEU A 586 18.84 -27.09 29.66
C LEU A 586 18.49 -28.09 28.56
N LEU A 587 17.67 -27.66 27.60
CA LEU A 587 17.08 -28.50 26.56
C LEU A 587 18.05 -28.75 25.39
N HIS A 588 18.76 -27.70 24.98
CA HIS A 588 19.63 -27.69 23.79
C HIS A 588 21.07 -27.43 24.20
N ARG A 589 21.84 -28.50 24.41
CA ARG A 589 23.25 -28.37 24.82
C ARG A 589 24.09 -27.81 23.66
N GLY A 590 24.91 -26.81 23.97
CA GLY A 590 25.86 -26.22 23.01
C GLY A 590 25.26 -25.12 22.11
N ILE A 591 24.06 -24.64 22.40
CA ILE A 591 23.46 -23.49 21.70
C ILE A 591 23.37 -22.29 22.61
N ASP A 592 23.79 -21.15 22.08
CA ASP A 592 23.40 -19.86 22.61
C ASP A 592 22.01 -19.46 22.10
N SER A 593 21.00 -19.57 22.97
CA SER A 593 19.61 -19.22 22.63
C SER A 593 19.38 -17.71 22.48
N SER A 594 20.36 -16.88 22.82
CA SER A 594 20.36 -15.43 22.59
C SER A 594 21.03 -15.03 21.26
N ALA A 595 21.75 -15.96 20.62
CA ALA A 595 22.43 -15.68 19.37
C ALA A 595 21.41 -15.39 18.26
N THR A 596 21.62 -14.25 17.58
CA THR A 596 20.84 -13.86 16.40
C THR A 596 21.73 -13.64 15.20
N HIS A 597 21.27 -14.09 14.04
CA HIS A 597 21.84 -13.68 12.77
C HIS A 597 21.20 -12.36 12.35
N LYS A 598 22.03 -11.41 11.90
CA LYS A 598 21.62 -10.04 11.58
C LYS A 598 21.95 -9.74 10.12
N THR A 599 21.01 -9.13 9.43
CA THR A 599 21.19 -8.57 8.10
C THR A 599 20.77 -7.12 8.16
N VAL A 600 21.63 -6.23 7.67
CA VAL A 600 21.43 -4.78 7.76
C VAL A 600 21.62 -4.22 6.38
N SER A 601 20.66 -3.43 5.90
CA SER A 601 20.82 -2.69 4.66
C SER A 601 21.94 -1.65 4.82
N THR A 602 22.48 -1.14 3.71
CA THR A 602 23.62 -0.21 3.75
C THR A 602 23.35 1.00 4.63
N ILE A 603 24.16 1.18 5.68
CA ILE A 603 24.20 2.35 6.53
C ILE A 603 25.02 3.44 5.79
N PRO A 604 24.44 4.61 5.49
CA PRO A 604 25.05 5.66 4.67
C PRO A 604 26.08 6.49 5.45
N VAL A 605 27.05 5.83 6.08
CA VAL A 605 28.13 6.45 6.87
C VAL A 605 29.44 5.80 6.46
N LEU A 606 30.46 6.60 6.15
CA LEU A 606 31.77 6.06 5.77
C LEU A 606 32.56 5.63 7.00
N ALA A 607 33.30 4.53 6.87
CA ALA A 607 34.22 4.04 7.89
C ALA A 607 35.29 5.10 8.23
N GLY A 608 35.67 5.18 9.51
CA GLY A 608 36.67 6.13 10.01
C GLY A 608 36.14 7.54 10.31
N THR A 609 34.86 7.82 10.09
CA THR A 609 34.22 9.08 10.51
C THR A 609 33.89 9.09 12.02
N PRO A 610 33.77 10.26 12.67
CA PRO A 610 33.32 10.32 14.06
C PRO A 610 31.95 9.69 14.29
N LEU A 611 31.04 9.82 13.30
CA LEU A 611 29.72 9.19 13.33
C LEU A 611 29.81 7.67 13.28
N TYR A 612 30.72 7.10 12.47
CA TYR A 612 30.97 5.66 12.45
C TYR A 612 31.36 5.15 13.85
N SER A 613 32.32 5.81 14.51
CA SER A 613 32.73 5.44 15.87
C SER A 613 31.60 5.62 16.89
N ALA A 614 30.74 6.63 16.74
CA ALA A 614 29.57 6.80 17.58
C ALA A 614 28.56 5.66 17.42
N ILE A 615 28.33 5.20 16.18
CA ILE A 615 27.46 4.06 15.88
C ILE A 615 28.05 2.76 16.45
N GLU A 616 29.34 2.48 16.19
CA GLU A 616 30.05 1.31 16.74
C GLU A 616 29.90 1.23 18.26
N ASN A 617 30.18 2.33 18.96
CA ASN A 617 30.03 2.42 20.42
C ASN A 617 28.57 2.24 20.89
N ALA A 618 27.61 2.80 20.15
CA ALA A 618 26.19 2.73 20.51
C ALA A 618 25.59 1.32 20.32
N LEU A 619 26.05 0.59 19.30
CA LEU A 619 25.60 -0.77 19.01
C LEU A 619 26.14 -1.79 20.01
N GLY A 620 27.36 -1.60 20.53
CA GLY A 620 27.89 -2.39 21.65
C GLY A 620 27.75 -3.91 21.41
N GLY A 621 26.90 -4.59 22.19
CA GLY A 621 26.65 -6.04 22.06
C GLY A 621 26.01 -6.48 20.73
N HIS A 622 25.51 -5.57 19.91
CA HIS A 622 25.04 -5.85 18.56
C HIS A 622 26.16 -5.77 17.50
N TRP A 623 27.34 -5.26 17.86
CA TRP A 623 28.49 -5.10 16.97
C TRP A 623 29.32 -6.38 16.89
N ASP A 624 29.65 -6.79 15.66
CA ASP A 624 30.54 -7.88 15.33
C ASP A 624 31.71 -7.31 14.51
N ALA A 625 32.93 -7.35 15.05
CA ALA A 625 34.11 -6.72 14.43
C ALA A 625 34.43 -7.28 13.04
N ASP A 626 34.03 -8.52 12.73
CA ASP A 626 34.32 -9.16 11.45
C ASP A 626 33.22 -8.90 10.40
N ARG A 627 31.99 -8.57 10.84
CA ARG A 627 30.82 -8.46 9.96
C ARG A 627 30.21 -7.06 9.90
N SER A 628 30.11 -6.38 11.03
CA SER A 628 29.48 -5.06 11.14
C SER A 628 30.12 -3.97 10.29
N PRO A 629 31.45 -3.93 10.08
CA PRO A 629 32.05 -2.96 9.16
C PRO A 629 31.49 -3.04 7.73
N GLY A 630 31.04 -4.23 7.31
CA GLY A 630 30.43 -4.44 5.99
C GLY A 630 29.04 -3.84 5.82
N TRP A 631 28.40 -3.37 6.89
CA TRP A 631 27.10 -2.69 6.80
C TRP A 631 27.21 -1.25 6.30
N PHE A 632 28.42 -0.67 6.29
CA PHE A 632 28.65 0.74 6.01
C PHE A 632 29.06 0.96 4.56
N GLY A 633 28.51 2.00 3.91
CA GLY A 633 28.84 2.29 2.53
C GLY A 633 28.14 3.52 1.97
N VAL A 634 28.31 3.74 0.66
CA VAL A 634 27.62 4.81 -0.07
C VAL A 634 26.29 4.27 -0.59
N THR A 635 25.20 4.97 -0.30
CA THR A 635 23.86 4.63 -0.80
C THR A 635 23.00 5.88 -0.90
N THR A 636 22.01 5.87 -1.80
CA THR A 636 20.99 6.91 -1.91
C THR A 636 19.73 6.59 -1.10
N ALA A 637 19.76 5.55 -0.26
CA ALA A 637 18.63 5.16 0.56
C ALA A 637 18.23 6.25 1.57
N SER A 638 16.92 6.36 1.81
CA SER A 638 16.31 7.21 2.85
C SER A 638 15.96 6.42 4.13
N GLN A 639 16.36 5.14 4.19
CA GLN A 639 16.14 4.25 5.32
C GLN A 639 17.30 3.26 5.51
N VAL A 640 17.39 2.71 6.72
CA VAL A 640 18.20 1.55 7.08
C VAL A 640 17.26 0.51 7.68
N ASP A 641 17.26 -0.69 7.09
CA ASP A 641 16.48 -1.83 7.55
C ASP A 641 17.39 -2.79 8.33
N VAL A 642 16.93 -3.19 9.51
CA VAL A 642 17.61 -4.15 10.39
C VAL A 642 16.73 -5.38 10.50
N PHE A 643 17.22 -6.52 10.01
CA PHE A 643 16.57 -7.81 10.13
C PHE A 643 17.35 -8.70 11.08
N GLN A 644 16.66 -9.38 11.99
CA GLN A 644 17.27 -10.41 12.82
C GLN A 644 16.41 -11.67 12.88
N ALA A 645 17.06 -12.83 12.92
CA ALA A 645 16.38 -14.03 13.34
C ALA A 645 17.24 -14.89 14.27
N SER A 646 16.56 -15.87 14.86
CA SER A 646 17.16 -16.83 15.79
C SER A 646 18.32 -17.58 15.11
N GLY A 647 19.45 -17.68 15.79
CA GLY A 647 20.64 -18.37 15.27
C GLY A 647 20.41 -19.87 15.05
N SER A 648 19.44 -20.48 15.73
CA SER A 648 19.01 -21.85 15.47
C SER A 648 17.53 -22.07 15.78
N ALA A 649 16.94 -23.10 15.17
CA ALA A 649 15.62 -23.57 15.53
C ALA A 649 15.68 -24.28 16.90
N MET A 650 14.58 -24.21 17.63
CA MET A 650 14.45 -24.71 19.00
C MET A 650 13.14 -25.46 19.19
N HIS A 651 13.08 -26.26 20.25
CA HIS A 651 11.84 -26.89 20.68
C HIS A 651 10.76 -25.84 21.01
N SER A 652 9.53 -26.10 20.60
CA SER A 652 8.35 -25.27 20.91
C SER A 652 8.22 -24.86 22.39
N MET A 653 8.66 -25.69 23.35
CA MET A 653 8.55 -25.40 24.78
C MET A 653 9.48 -24.32 25.30
N VAL A 654 10.45 -23.85 24.51
CA VAL A 654 11.31 -22.73 24.96
C VAL A 654 10.65 -21.38 24.75
N PHE A 655 9.67 -21.28 23.84
CA PHE A 655 9.04 -20.02 23.48
C PHE A 655 7.97 -19.63 24.51
N ALA A 656 8.34 -18.74 25.43
CA ALA A 656 7.44 -18.21 26.45
C ALA A 656 6.26 -17.45 25.83
N SER A 657 6.44 -16.79 24.67
CA SER A 657 5.34 -16.19 23.90
C SER A 657 4.24 -17.19 23.51
N LEU A 658 4.57 -18.48 23.39
CA LEU A 658 3.62 -19.54 23.13
C LEU A 658 3.12 -20.19 24.44
N MET A 659 4.03 -20.44 25.39
CA MET A 659 3.72 -21.23 26.60
C MET A 659 3.04 -20.41 27.71
N ASP A 660 3.43 -19.15 27.93
CA ASP A 660 2.89 -18.31 29.01
C ASP A 660 1.36 -18.14 28.89
N PRO A 661 0.78 -17.78 27.71
CA PRO A 661 -0.67 -17.62 27.60
C PRO A 661 -1.44 -18.92 27.84
N ILE A 662 -0.86 -20.06 27.44
CA ILE A 662 -1.45 -21.39 27.65
C ILE A 662 -1.41 -21.75 29.14
N HIS A 663 -0.28 -21.48 29.81
CA HIS A 663 -0.12 -21.71 31.24
C HIS A 663 -1.14 -20.92 32.04
N VAL A 664 -1.19 -19.59 31.85
CA VAL A 664 -2.11 -18.71 32.57
C VAL A 664 -3.55 -19.18 32.39
N ARG A 665 -3.98 -19.41 31.14
CA ARG A 665 -5.34 -19.85 30.86
C ARG A 665 -5.67 -21.21 31.48
N TRP A 666 -4.73 -22.15 31.47
CA TRP A 666 -4.93 -23.46 32.08
C TRP A 666 -5.07 -23.36 33.61
N GLN A 667 -4.23 -22.55 34.27
CA GLN A 667 -4.31 -22.36 35.73
C GLN A 667 -5.67 -21.80 36.18
N GLU A 668 -6.27 -20.91 35.39
CA GLU A 668 -7.59 -20.33 35.67
C GLU A 668 -8.72 -21.37 35.67
N ILE A 669 -8.68 -22.32 34.74
CA ILE A 669 -9.83 -23.19 34.43
C ILE A 669 -9.67 -24.63 34.91
N LYS A 670 -8.45 -25.07 35.25
CA LYS A 670 -8.14 -26.47 35.57
C LYS A 670 -8.95 -27.05 36.73
N SER A 671 -9.44 -26.21 37.64
CA SER A 671 -10.21 -26.62 38.82
C SER A 671 -11.63 -27.12 38.49
N THR A 672 -12.15 -26.82 37.29
CA THR A 672 -13.53 -27.16 36.89
C THR A 672 -13.56 -28.19 35.73
N PRO A 673 -14.40 -29.23 35.77
CA PRO A 673 -14.53 -30.18 34.67
C PRO A 673 -14.87 -29.52 33.32
N ASP A 674 -15.88 -28.65 33.30
CA ASP A 674 -16.33 -27.97 32.07
C ASP A 674 -15.25 -27.06 31.51
N GLY A 675 -14.53 -26.33 32.37
CA GLY A 675 -13.40 -25.49 31.97
C GLY A 675 -12.27 -26.29 31.31
N ARG A 676 -11.97 -27.49 31.82
CA ARG A 676 -10.97 -28.39 31.21
C ARG A 676 -11.41 -28.96 29.87
N GLN A 677 -12.69 -29.29 29.72
CA GLN A 677 -13.24 -29.75 28.45
C GLN A 677 -13.20 -28.63 27.40
N ALA A 678 -13.76 -27.46 27.73
CA ALA A 678 -13.81 -26.30 26.85
C ALA A 678 -12.41 -25.79 26.44
N PHE A 679 -11.40 -25.99 27.30
CA PHE A 679 -10.02 -25.64 26.97
C PHE A 679 -9.47 -26.40 25.77
N TRP A 680 -9.88 -27.65 25.58
CA TRP A 680 -9.33 -28.52 24.54
C TRP A 680 -10.31 -28.79 23.38
N GLU A 681 -11.58 -28.48 23.58
CA GLU A 681 -12.62 -28.64 22.56
C GLU A 681 -12.22 -27.97 21.23
N LEU A 682 -12.35 -28.73 20.13
CA LEU A 682 -12.04 -28.30 18.75
C LEU A 682 -10.61 -27.76 18.51
N ARG A 683 -9.64 -28.03 19.40
CA ARG A 683 -8.24 -27.55 19.25
C ARG A 683 -7.27 -28.51 18.57
N ARG A 684 -7.76 -29.66 18.13
CA ARG A 684 -6.96 -30.69 17.45
C ARG A 684 -7.46 -30.86 16.02
N SER A 685 -6.55 -30.76 15.06
CA SER A 685 -6.84 -30.89 13.63
C SER A 685 -6.38 -32.22 13.03
N ARG A 686 -5.52 -32.96 13.75
CA ARG A 686 -4.96 -34.24 13.29
C ARG A 686 -5.36 -35.43 14.17
N PRO A 687 -5.28 -36.68 13.65
CA PRO A 687 -5.43 -37.88 14.47
C PRO A 687 -4.47 -37.84 15.68
N LEU A 688 -4.85 -38.49 16.78
CA LEU A 688 -4.16 -38.40 18.06
C LEU A 688 -2.67 -38.68 17.92
N GLN A 689 -2.32 -39.74 17.21
CA GLN A 689 -0.93 -40.11 16.95
C GLN A 689 -0.11 -39.01 16.26
N GLU A 690 -0.72 -38.11 15.48
CA GLU A 690 -0.04 -36.97 14.82
C GLU A 690 -0.22 -35.64 15.54
N ALA A 691 -0.92 -35.65 16.67
CA ALA A 691 -1.07 -34.49 17.53
C ALA A 691 -0.07 -34.49 18.70
N ILE A 692 0.54 -35.64 19.01
CA ILE A 692 1.39 -35.84 20.18
C ILE A 692 2.80 -35.31 19.87
N PRO A 693 3.33 -34.36 20.64
CA PRO A 693 4.65 -33.76 20.39
C PRO A 693 5.80 -34.68 20.81
N MET A 694 5.84 -35.89 20.23
CA MET A 694 6.79 -36.96 20.50
C MET A 694 7.04 -37.72 19.19
N ALA A 695 8.28 -38.13 18.94
CA ALA A 695 8.64 -38.91 17.76
C ALA A 695 7.96 -40.29 17.77
N ASP A 696 7.65 -40.85 16.59
CA ASP A 696 6.91 -42.11 16.47
C ASP A 696 7.56 -43.28 17.22
N GLY A 697 8.89 -43.39 17.16
CA GLY A 697 9.65 -44.40 17.90
C GLY A 697 9.46 -44.28 19.41
N LYS A 698 9.56 -43.05 19.94
CA LYS A 698 9.32 -42.73 21.36
C LYS A 698 7.86 -42.96 21.75
N GLN A 699 6.90 -42.67 20.87
CA GLN A 699 5.48 -42.92 21.14
C GLN A 699 5.19 -44.43 21.27
N ARG A 700 5.78 -45.26 20.40
CA ARG A 700 5.68 -46.73 20.49
C ARG A 700 6.34 -47.28 21.75
N ALA A 701 7.53 -46.78 22.08
CA ALA A 701 8.20 -47.12 23.34
C ALA A 701 7.33 -46.74 24.55
N PHE A 702 6.75 -45.54 24.58
CA PHE A 702 5.84 -45.12 25.64
C PHE A 702 4.64 -46.08 25.79
N ILE A 703 3.98 -46.45 24.69
CA ILE A 703 2.83 -47.37 24.73
C ILE A 703 3.26 -48.75 25.23
N ARG A 704 4.44 -49.23 24.81
CA ARG A 704 5.02 -50.48 25.31
C ARG A 704 5.30 -50.42 26.81
N GLY A 705 5.91 -49.33 27.29
CA GLY A 705 6.15 -49.10 28.71
C GLY A 705 4.85 -48.96 29.51
N TRP A 706 3.80 -48.40 28.93
CA TRP A 706 2.46 -48.35 29.54
C TRP A 706 1.88 -49.77 29.76
N ILE A 707 2.08 -50.68 28.80
CA ILE A 707 1.69 -52.08 28.92
C ILE A 707 2.51 -52.75 30.02
N VAL A 708 3.85 -52.65 29.94
CA VAL A 708 4.80 -53.29 30.87
C VAL A 708 4.61 -52.81 32.31
N SER A 709 4.53 -51.50 32.53
CA SER A 709 4.29 -50.92 33.85
C SER A 709 2.96 -51.36 34.46
N GLY A 710 1.96 -51.65 33.64
CA GLY A 710 0.63 -52.02 34.10
C GLY A 710 0.54 -53.36 34.80
N TRP A 711 1.17 -54.40 34.25
CA TRP A 711 1.15 -55.72 34.86
C TRP A 711 2.25 -55.88 35.93
N LEU A 712 3.39 -55.19 35.78
CA LEU A 712 4.44 -55.13 36.81
C LEU A 712 4.08 -54.25 38.02
N GLY A 713 2.94 -53.56 38.02
CA GLY A 713 2.55 -52.68 39.13
C GLY A 713 3.43 -51.43 39.27
N LEU A 714 4.16 -51.04 38.22
CA LEU A 714 5.02 -49.85 38.19
C LEU A 714 4.25 -48.57 37.82
N ARG A 715 2.94 -48.68 37.58
CA ARG A 715 2.02 -47.53 37.49
C ARG A 715 0.88 -47.72 38.47
N ARG A 716 0.43 -46.61 39.06
CA ARG A 716 -0.75 -46.59 39.95
C ARG A 716 -1.66 -45.43 39.60
N ASN A 717 -2.95 -45.65 39.88
CA ASN A 717 -3.99 -44.65 39.71
C ASN A 717 -4.60 -44.39 41.08
N GLU A 718 -4.61 -43.14 41.51
CA GLU A 718 -5.29 -42.70 42.71
C GLU A 718 -6.55 -41.95 42.29
N ASP A 719 -7.71 -42.43 42.73
CA ASP A 719 -8.97 -41.74 42.48
C ASP A 719 -9.03 -40.52 43.39
N ALA A 720 -8.94 -39.33 42.80
CA ALA A 720 -8.84 -38.12 43.57
C ALA A 720 -10.23 -37.64 44.01
N ARG A 721 -10.34 -37.17 45.26
CA ARG A 721 -11.56 -36.54 45.76
C ARG A 721 -11.88 -35.28 44.94
N ASN A 722 -13.17 -35.10 44.62
CA ASN A 722 -13.78 -33.89 44.07
C ASN A 722 -13.35 -33.49 42.65
N GLY A 723 -13.89 -34.12 41.60
CA GLY A 723 -14.01 -33.51 40.26
C GLY A 723 -12.70 -33.20 39.49
N TRP A 724 -11.53 -33.63 39.96
CA TRP A 724 -10.24 -33.45 39.29
C TRP A 724 -9.81 -34.65 38.43
N GLY A 725 -10.57 -35.75 38.47
CA GLY A 725 -10.27 -36.98 37.74
C GLY A 725 -9.14 -37.80 38.38
N GLN A 726 -8.69 -38.85 37.70
CA GLN A 726 -7.68 -39.77 38.21
C GLN A 726 -6.28 -39.14 38.19
N LYS A 727 -5.58 -39.27 39.32
CA LYS A 727 -4.15 -38.95 39.42
C LYS A 727 -3.35 -40.19 39.05
N ILE A 728 -2.47 -40.08 38.06
CA ILE A 728 -1.69 -41.21 37.54
C ILE A 728 -0.22 -40.97 37.87
N GLU A 729 0.42 -41.99 38.43
CA GLU A 729 1.84 -41.96 38.79
C GLU A 729 2.56 -43.20 38.26
N VAL A 730 3.83 -43.02 37.90
CA VAL A 730 4.74 -44.08 37.47
C VAL A 730 5.93 -44.14 38.42
N TRP A 731 6.46 -45.34 38.62
CA TRP A 731 7.62 -45.58 39.47
C TRP A 731 8.90 -45.22 38.73
N ASP A 732 9.64 -44.23 39.23
CA ASP A 732 10.94 -43.83 38.70
C ASP A 732 12.07 -44.43 39.54
N GLN A 733 12.95 -45.19 38.89
CA GLN A 733 14.09 -45.87 39.50
C GLN A 733 15.40 -45.10 39.35
N ALA A 734 15.47 -44.19 38.37
CA ALA A 734 16.68 -43.44 38.04
C ALA A 734 16.68 -42.01 38.58
N GLY A 735 15.66 -41.63 39.37
CA GLY A 735 15.59 -40.33 40.02
C GLY A 735 16.77 -40.10 40.96
N VAL A 736 17.54 -39.04 40.72
CA VAL A 736 18.66 -38.61 41.58
C VAL A 736 18.20 -38.54 43.04
N GLY A 737 18.60 -39.53 43.86
CA GLY A 737 18.47 -39.52 45.32
C GLY A 737 17.43 -40.42 45.99
N SER A 738 16.54 -41.11 45.28
CA SER A 738 15.74 -42.27 45.77
C SER A 738 14.65 -42.65 44.76
N SER A 739 14.40 -43.95 44.60
CA SER A 739 13.27 -44.46 43.82
C SER A 739 11.95 -43.89 44.36
N LYS A 740 11.12 -43.29 43.50
CA LYS A 740 9.90 -42.58 43.91
C LYS A 740 8.78 -42.67 42.88
N TRP A 741 7.55 -42.52 43.37
CA TRP A 741 6.39 -42.28 42.51
C TRP A 741 6.44 -40.84 41.97
N ILE A 742 6.32 -40.70 40.65
CA ILE A 742 6.23 -39.40 39.97
C ILE A 742 4.92 -39.31 39.18
N GLY A 743 4.27 -38.16 39.24
CA GLY A 743 2.95 -37.95 38.64
C GLY A 743 3.00 -37.35 37.26
N PHE A 744 2.10 -37.80 36.39
CA PHE A 744 1.72 -37.09 35.18
C PHE A 744 1.01 -35.77 35.52
N PRO A 745 0.81 -34.85 34.54
CA PRO A 745 0.06 -33.62 34.76
C PRO A 745 -1.27 -33.89 35.45
N TYR A 746 -1.55 -33.15 36.52
CA TYR A 746 -2.75 -33.32 37.31
C TYR A 746 -3.45 -31.97 37.54
N PRO A 747 -4.70 -31.81 37.07
CA PRO A 747 -5.52 -32.78 36.34
C PRO A 747 -5.02 -33.01 34.90
N LEU A 748 -5.43 -34.12 34.29
CA LEU A 748 -5.13 -34.43 32.88
C LEU A 748 -5.93 -33.54 31.90
N LEU A 749 -5.46 -33.45 30.66
CA LEU A 749 -6.04 -32.61 29.61
C LEU A 749 -7.31 -33.20 28.99
N GLY A 750 -8.45 -32.54 29.24
CA GLY A 750 -9.76 -32.88 28.68
C GLY A 750 -10.73 -33.44 29.73
N PHE A 751 -11.51 -34.45 29.35
CA PHE A 751 -12.51 -35.07 30.23
C PHE A 751 -11.89 -36.09 31.20
N ALA A 752 -12.65 -36.49 32.23
CA ALA A 752 -12.21 -37.49 33.19
C ALA A 752 -12.11 -38.87 32.52
N ALA A 753 -10.90 -39.27 32.14
CA ALA A 753 -10.68 -40.52 31.43
C ALA A 753 -10.75 -41.73 32.36
N GLU A 754 -11.44 -42.78 31.92
CA GLU A 754 -11.57 -44.05 32.63
C GLU A 754 -11.17 -45.23 31.72
N GLY A 755 -10.72 -46.32 32.33
CA GLY A 755 -10.40 -47.57 31.63
C GLY A 755 -9.45 -47.38 30.44
N ARG A 756 -9.89 -47.80 29.26
CA ARG A 756 -9.11 -47.77 28.00
C ARG A 756 -8.77 -46.35 27.51
N GLN A 757 -9.47 -45.32 28.01
CA GLN A 757 -9.29 -43.93 27.61
C GLN A 757 -8.14 -43.24 28.38
N MET A 758 -7.56 -43.90 29.39
CA MET A 758 -6.47 -43.34 30.19
C MET A 758 -5.19 -43.13 29.38
N LEU A 759 -4.74 -44.16 28.65
CA LEU A 759 -3.54 -44.08 27.80
C LEU A 759 -3.56 -42.88 26.84
N PRO A 760 -4.59 -42.72 25.97
CA PRO A 760 -4.64 -41.59 25.05
C PRO A 760 -4.70 -40.24 25.79
N THR A 761 -5.35 -40.17 26.96
CA THR A 761 -5.47 -38.94 27.75
C THR A 761 -4.16 -38.54 28.43
N VAL A 762 -3.40 -39.50 28.96
CA VAL A 762 -2.05 -39.26 29.51
C VAL A 762 -1.12 -38.74 28.43
N LEU A 763 -1.09 -39.44 27.30
CA LEU A 763 -0.28 -39.09 26.15
C LEU A 763 -0.60 -37.67 25.63
N LYS A 764 -1.88 -37.36 25.50
CA LYS A 764 -2.38 -36.03 25.12
C LYS A 764 -1.98 -34.93 26.11
N SER A 765 -1.89 -35.27 27.39
CA SER A 765 -1.50 -34.32 28.45
C SER A 765 -0.03 -33.92 28.40
N LEU A 766 0.80 -34.52 27.53
CA LEU A 766 2.20 -34.13 27.33
C LEU A 766 2.35 -32.64 27.00
N GLY A 767 1.37 -32.05 26.30
CA GLY A 767 1.35 -30.61 26.06
C GLY A 767 1.33 -29.77 27.33
N LEU A 768 0.59 -30.20 28.36
CA LEU A 768 0.56 -29.52 29.65
C LEU A 768 1.90 -29.64 30.38
N ALA A 769 2.55 -30.81 30.29
CA ALA A 769 3.88 -31.00 30.85
C ALA A 769 4.91 -30.08 30.20
N MET A 770 4.86 -29.89 28.87
CA MET A 770 5.72 -28.93 28.17
C MET A 770 5.48 -27.48 28.59
N VAL A 771 4.20 -27.10 28.79
CA VAL A 771 3.81 -25.77 29.29
C VAL A 771 4.33 -25.55 30.71
N GLU A 772 4.20 -26.56 31.58
CA GLU A 772 4.70 -26.52 32.95
C GLU A 772 6.23 -26.51 33.02
N ALA A 773 6.91 -27.20 32.10
CA ALA A 773 8.36 -27.16 31.99
C ALA A 773 8.87 -25.74 31.67
N ASN A 774 8.17 -25.01 30.78
CA ASN A 774 8.47 -23.59 30.52
C ASN A 774 8.19 -22.71 31.75
N ALA A 775 7.02 -22.85 32.36
CA ALA A 775 6.62 -22.04 33.51
C ALA A 775 7.52 -22.24 34.73
N THR A 776 7.99 -23.47 34.98
CA THR A 776 8.87 -23.81 36.11
C THR A 776 10.36 -23.75 35.77
N THR A 777 10.71 -23.58 34.49
CA THR A 777 12.09 -23.64 33.98
C THR A 777 12.80 -24.95 34.38
N LYS A 778 12.08 -26.07 34.33
CA LYS A 778 12.57 -27.40 34.72
C LYS A 778 12.06 -28.47 33.77
N LEU A 779 12.81 -29.56 33.61
CA LEU A 779 12.39 -30.72 32.81
C LEU A 779 11.62 -31.77 33.62
N ASP A 780 11.51 -31.60 34.95
CA ASP A 780 10.80 -32.51 35.85
C ASP A 780 9.39 -32.91 35.35
N PRO A 781 8.56 -32.01 34.78
CA PRO A 781 7.23 -32.38 34.28
C PRO A 781 7.25 -33.42 33.15
N LEU A 782 8.36 -33.55 32.40
CA LEU A 782 8.51 -34.54 31.32
C LEU A 782 8.98 -35.91 31.83
N ARG A 783 9.56 -35.99 33.03
CA ARG A 783 10.11 -37.23 33.59
C ARG A 783 9.14 -38.43 33.58
N PRO A 784 7.86 -38.33 33.97
CA PRO A 784 6.97 -39.51 33.95
C PRO A 784 6.75 -40.06 32.54
N TYR A 785 6.85 -39.22 31.50
CA TYR A 785 6.80 -39.68 30.11
C TYR A 785 8.08 -40.40 29.71
N ASN A 786 9.24 -39.86 30.09
CA ASN A 786 10.54 -40.47 29.82
C ASN A 786 10.71 -41.81 30.52
N VAL A 787 10.21 -41.97 31.75
CA VAL A 787 10.21 -43.26 32.45
C VAL A 787 9.44 -44.32 31.67
N LEU A 788 8.26 -44.02 31.13
CA LEU A 788 7.52 -44.99 30.32
C LEU A 788 8.21 -45.29 28.98
N VAL A 789 8.89 -44.30 28.37
CA VAL A 789 9.72 -44.54 27.19
C VAL A 789 10.89 -45.47 27.54
N GLU A 790 11.63 -45.17 28.61
CA GLU A 790 12.77 -45.98 29.10
C GLU A 790 12.34 -47.43 29.38
N LEU A 791 11.22 -47.63 30.10
CA LEU A 791 10.64 -48.96 30.34
C LEU A 791 10.25 -49.69 29.05
N GLY A 792 9.82 -48.94 28.03
CA GLY A 792 9.48 -49.50 26.73
C GLY A 792 10.70 -49.84 25.86
N GLU A 793 11.78 -49.07 25.96
CA GLU A 793 13.04 -49.32 25.24
C GLU A 793 13.79 -50.50 25.87
N ASP A 794 13.81 -50.60 27.20
CA ASP A 794 14.49 -51.66 27.96
C ASP A 794 13.56 -52.82 28.38
N CYS A 795 12.40 -52.96 27.73
CA CYS A 795 11.38 -53.92 28.16
C CYS A 795 11.86 -55.37 28.19
N GLU A 796 12.75 -55.80 27.29
CA GLU A 796 13.25 -57.18 27.26
C GLU A 796 14.01 -57.53 28.54
N SER A 797 14.93 -56.66 28.96
CA SER A 797 15.72 -56.86 30.18
C SER A 797 14.82 -56.94 31.40
N ILE A 798 13.89 -55.98 31.53
CA ILE A 798 12.95 -55.90 32.66
C ILE A 798 12.05 -57.13 32.73
N ILE A 799 11.54 -57.59 31.58
CA ILE A 799 10.68 -58.77 31.52
C ILE A 799 11.46 -60.03 31.85
N ARG A 800 12.68 -60.18 31.31
CA ARG A 800 13.56 -61.31 31.58
C ARG A 800 13.90 -61.40 33.07
N ASP A 801 14.27 -60.29 33.70
CA ASP A 801 14.59 -60.22 35.12
C ASP A 801 13.42 -60.71 35.99
N TRP A 802 12.21 -60.25 35.70
CA TRP A 802 11.02 -60.70 36.41
C TRP A 802 10.72 -62.18 36.15
N LEU A 803 10.71 -62.63 34.90
CA LEU A 803 10.32 -63.99 34.55
C LEU A 803 11.34 -65.02 35.06
N VAL A 804 12.64 -64.78 34.92
CA VAL A 804 13.69 -65.72 35.32
C VAL A 804 13.94 -65.66 36.82
N SER A 805 14.12 -64.46 37.39
CA SER A 805 14.59 -64.31 38.77
C SER A 805 13.51 -63.95 39.78
N GLY A 806 12.29 -63.59 39.33
CA GLY A 806 11.23 -63.09 40.22
C GLY A 806 11.57 -61.74 40.86
N ARG A 807 12.58 -61.04 40.35
CA ARG A 807 13.05 -59.75 40.87
C ARG A 807 12.60 -58.62 39.98
N THR A 808 12.19 -57.53 40.60
CA THR A 808 12.12 -56.21 39.98
C THR A 808 13.35 -55.42 40.40
N SER A 809 13.64 -54.35 39.68
CA SER A 809 14.70 -53.41 40.03
C SER A 809 14.53 -52.83 41.45
N GLY A 810 15.65 -52.46 42.07
CA GLY A 810 15.73 -52.11 43.50
C GLY A 810 14.73 -51.03 43.94
N GLY A 811 13.97 -51.33 45.00
CA GLY A 811 12.97 -50.44 45.59
C GLY A 811 11.62 -50.41 44.86
N ALA A 812 11.47 -51.09 43.72
CA ALA A 812 10.20 -51.15 43.00
C ALA A 812 9.08 -51.85 43.78
N PRO A 813 7.81 -51.45 43.59
CA PRO A 813 6.65 -52.18 44.09
C PRO A 813 6.67 -53.64 43.62
N THR A 814 6.19 -54.55 44.48
CA THR A 814 5.99 -55.94 44.06
C THR A 814 4.92 -56.00 42.96
N PRO A 815 5.19 -56.70 41.84
CA PRO A 815 4.20 -56.88 40.79
C PRO A 815 2.88 -57.47 41.27
N ILE A 816 1.82 -57.15 40.52
CA ILE A 816 0.46 -57.56 40.87
C ILE A 816 0.35 -59.07 40.66
N ALA A 817 0.14 -59.84 41.72
CA ALA A 817 0.12 -61.31 41.68
C ALA A 817 -0.83 -61.88 40.61
N LEU A 818 -2.00 -61.26 40.44
CA LEU A 818 -3.01 -61.65 39.45
C LEU A 818 -2.56 -61.43 37.99
N SER A 819 -1.66 -60.46 37.76
CA SER A 819 -1.24 -60.04 36.42
C SER A 819 0.18 -60.48 36.06
N ALA A 820 1.02 -60.78 37.06
CA ALA A 820 2.46 -61.01 36.91
C ALA A 820 2.98 -62.28 37.60
N GLY A 821 2.16 -62.93 38.43
CA GLY A 821 2.60 -63.98 39.34
C GLY A 821 3.30 -63.43 40.59
N THR A 822 3.82 -64.33 41.43
CA THR A 822 4.58 -63.99 42.64
C THR A 822 6.06 -64.33 42.49
N PRO A 823 6.97 -63.68 43.26
CA PRO A 823 8.40 -63.99 43.22
C PRO A 823 8.72 -65.46 43.50
N ASP A 824 7.92 -66.13 44.33
CA ASP A 824 8.14 -67.52 44.76
C ASP A 824 7.72 -68.59 43.73
N GLN A 825 7.04 -68.19 42.65
CA GLN A 825 6.62 -69.11 41.60
C GLN A 825 7.79 -69.55 40.71
N GLN A 826 7.63 -70.65 39.98
CA GLN A 826 8.63 -71.04 38.97
C GLN A 826 8.58 -70.11 37.75
N PRO A 827 9.68 -69.91 37.01
CA PRO A 827 9.71 -69.04 35.82
C PRO A 827 8.58 -69.29 34.83
N GLU A 828 8.27 -70.56 34.56
CA GLU A 828 7.21 -70.98 33.64
C GLU A 828 5.81 -70.60 34.15
N GLN A 829 5.59 -70.68 35.46
CA GLN A 829 4.32 -70.29 36.08
C GLN A 829 4.11 -68.77 36.00
N ARG A 830 5.15 -67.98 36.26
CA ARG A 830 5.10 -66.52 36.06
C ARG A 830 4.81 -66.18 34.60
N ARG A 831 5.49 -66.85 33.66
CA ARG A 831 5.29 -66.66 32.23
C ARG A 831 3.85 -66.96 31.80
N GLU A 832 3.26 -68.06 32.27
CA GLU A 832 1.88 -68.41 31.97
C GLU A 832 0.89 -67.35 32.46
N ILE A 833 1.06 -66.85 33.69
CA ILE A 833 0.21 -65.79 34.26
C ILE A 833 0.31 -64.50 33.45
N VAL A 834 1.54 -64.08 33.11
CA VAL A 834 1.80 -62.88 32.30
C VAL A 834 1.18 -63.02 30.91
N LEU A 835 1.34 -64.16 30.25
CA LEU A 835 0.74 -64.42 28.93
C LEU A 835 -0.78 -64.37 28.99
N ASN A 836 -1.40 -65.04 29.95
CA ASN A 836 -2.86 -65.03 30.13
C ASN A 836 -3.39 -63.61 30.38
N GLY A 837 -2.69 -62.83 31.20
CA GLY A 837 -3.04 -61.43 31.49
C GLY A 837 -2.94 -60.52 30.26
N LEU A 838 -1.83 -60.60 29.52
CA LEU A 838 -1.60 -59.82 28.31
C LEU A 838 -2.56 -60.21 27.17
N GLU A 839 -2.79 -61.51 26.93
CA GLU A 839 -3.75 -61.99 25.92
C GLU A 839 -5.18 -61.59 26.29
N GLY A 840 -5.54 -61.67 27.58
CA GLY A 840 -6.83 -61.20 28.09
C GLY A 840 -7.03 -59.70 27.86
N ALA A 841 -6.03 -58.87 28.19
CA ALA A 841 -6.08 -57.44 27.98
C ALA A 841 -6.18 -57.08 26.49
N MET A 842 -5.35 -57.70 25.63
CA MET A 842 -5.36 -57.47 24.19
C MET A 842 -6.71 -57.87 23.56
N ARG A 843 -7.26 -59.03 23.94
CA ARG A 843 -8.60 -59.46 23.52
C ARG A 843 -9.66 -58.44 23.93
N GLY A 844 -9.61 -57.96 25.17
CA GLY A 844 -10.53 -56.93 25.66
C GLY A 844 -10.42 -55.59 24.92
N TYR A 845 -9.28 -55.25 24.32
CA TYR A 845 -9.15 -54.11 23.41
C TYR A 845 -9.75 -54.41 22.02
N ARG A 846 -9.48 -55.60 21.45
CA ARG A 846 -10.05 -56.02 20.15
C ARG A 846 -11.56 -56.05 20.17
N GLU A 847 -12.16 -56.72 21.15
CA GLU A 847 -13.63 -56.81 21.29
C GLU A 847 -14.29 -55.43 21.38
N HIS A 848 -13.66 -54.51 22.12
CA HIS A 848 -14.15 -53.13 22.24
C HIS A 848 -14.09 -52.40 20.90
N TRP A 849 -12.97 -52.48 20.19
CA TRP A 849 -12.82 -51.83 18.89
C TRP A 849 -13.67 -52.48 17.80
N ASP A 850 -13.78 -53.81 17.74
CA ASP A 850 -14.67 -54.51 16.82
C ASP A 850 -16.14 -54.08 17.01
N ALA A 851 -16.56 -53.87 18.26
CA ALA A 851 -17.89 -53.35 18.57
C ALA A 851 -18.06 -51.89 18.09
N VAL A 852 -17.05 -51.04 18.31
CA VAL A 852 -17.05 -49.65 17.80
C VAL A 852 -17.10 -49.62 16.27
N GLU A 853 -16.35 -50.47 15.59
CA GLU A 853 -16.33 -50.57 14.12
C GLU A 853 -17.67 -51.06 13.56
N GLY A 854 -18.22 -52.12 14.18
CA GLY A 854 -19.50 -52.71 13.83
C GLY A 854 -20.68 -51.74 13.94
N SER A 855 -20.62 -50.77 14.86
CA SER A 855 -21.66 -49.75 15.02
C SER A 855 -21.81 -48.84 13.80
N ARG A 856 -20.74 -48.63 13.01
CA ARG A 856 -20.65 -47.65 11.91
C ARG A 856 -20.99 -46.20 12.29
N GLU A 857 -21.20 -45.90 13.58
CA GLU A 857 -21.49 -44.57 14.07
C GLU A 857 -20.19 -43.82 14.41
N PRO A 858 -19.88 -42.70 13.74
CA PRO A 858 -18.63 -41.98 13.97
C PRO A 858 -18.47 -41.46 15.40
N PHE A 859 -19.58 -41.20 16.10
CA PHE A 859 -19.62 -40.61 17.44
C PHE A 859 -19.35 -41.61 18.58
N VAL A 860 -19.36 -42.91 18.28
CA VAL A 860 -19.08 -43.98 19.27
C VAL A 860 -17.56 -44.21 19.43
N ARG A 861 -16.74 -43.60 18.56
CA ARG A 861 -15.28 -43.71 18.59
C ARG A 861 -14.68 -42.88 19.73
N ASP A 862 -14.35 -43.53 20.83
CA ASP A 862 -13.61 -42.90 21.93
C ASP A 862 -12.11 -42.69 21.57
N PRO A 863 -11.35 -41.88 22.35
CA PRO A 863 -9.96 -41.55 22.01
C PRO A 863 -8.99 -42.74 21.90
N SER A 864 -9.31 -43.90 22.47
CA SER A 864 -8.49 -45.12 22.35
C SER A 864 -8.53 -45.70 20.94
N TRP A 865 -9.61 -45.47 20.19
CA TRP A 865 -9.78 -45.92 18.80
C TRP A 865 -8.66 -45.41 17.87
N GLU A 866 -8.18 -44.20 18.12
CA GLU A 866 -7.16 -43.56 17.29
C GLU A 866 -5.76 -44.15 17.49
N LEU A 867 -5.54 -44.89 18.58
CA LEU A 867 -4.29 -45.59 18.89
C LEU A 867 -4.40 -47.11 18.66
N ARG A 868 -5.50 -47.61 18.09
CA ARG A 868 -5.81 -49.05 18.03
C ARG A 868 -4.70 -49.89 17.38
N GLU A 869 -4.23 -49.46 16.22
CA GLU A 869 -3.22 -50.19 15.44
C GLU A 869 -1.89 -50.28 16.19
N ILE A 870 -1.42 -49.15 16.74
CA ILE A 870 -0.17 -49.10 17.51
C ILE A 870 -0.32 -49.92 18.79
N THR A 871 -1.44 -49.79 19.49
CA THR A 871 -1.67 -50.50 20.76
C THR A 871 -1.67 -52.01 20.56
N ILE A 872 -2.42 -52.54 19.58
CA ILE A 872 -2.39 -53.98 19.28
C ILE A 872 -0.99 -54.43 18.88
N SER A 873 -0.32 -53.69 18.00
CA SER A 873 1.03 -54.03 17.53
C SER A 873 2.04 -54.11 18.69
N GLU A 874 2.00 -53.18 19.65
CA GLU A 874 2.90 -53.24 20.81
C GLU A 874 2.51 -54.34 21.81
N TYR A 875 1.22 -54.68 21.96
CA TYR A 875 0.80 -55.87 22.73
C TYR A 875 1.32 -57.16 22.10
N GLU A 876 1.16 -57.33 20.79
CA GLU A 876 1.68 -58.48 20.04
C GLU A 876 3.20 -58.60 20.21
N ARG A 877 3.92 -57.47 20.15
CA ARG A 877 5.36 -57.45 20.33
C ARG A 877 5.78 -57.88 21.75
N VAL A 878 5.11 -57.40 22.78
CA VAL A 878 5.37 -57.83 24.17
C VAL A 878 4.99 -59.31 24.37
N LEU A 879 3.91 -59.78 23.77
CA LEU A 879 3.51 -61.19 23.83
C LEU A 879 4.54 -62.11 23.18
N THR A 880 4.99 -61.78 21.97
CA THR A 880 6.06 -62.52 21.28
C THR A 880 7.34 -62.53 22.10
N LEU A 881 7.72 -61.39 22.66
CA LEU A 881 8.89 -61.29 23.54
C LEU A 881 8.79 -62.22 24.76
N VAL A 882 7.64 -62.25 25.45
CA VAL A 882 7.41 -63.16 26.59
C VAL A 882 7.40 -64.64 26.14
N LYS A 883 6.91 -64.93 24.93
CA LYS A 883 6.89 -66.29 24.35
C LYS A 883 8.28 -66.79 23.93
N ASP A 884 9.12 -65.90 23.43
CA ASP A 884 10.40 -66.30 22.85
C ASP A 884 11.57 -66.19 23.83
N LEU A 885 11.34 -65.56 25.00
CA LEU A 885 12.30 -65.49 26.08
C LEU A 885 12.69 -66.88 26.61
N GLU A 886 13.97 -67.22 26.48
CA GLU A 886 14.57 -68.41 27.08
C GLU A 886 14.61 -68.27 28.61
N LEU A 887 13.95 -69.20 29.31
CA LEU A 887 13.84 -69.20 30.78
C LEU A 887 14.94 -70.00 31.49
N ASN A 888 15.95 -70.48 30.75
CA ASN A 888 17.03 -71.27 31.32
C ASN A 888 17.80 -70.43 32.36
N ALA A 889 17.89 -70.96 33.58
CA ALA A 889 18.67 -70.34 34.64
C ALA A 889 20.14 -70.23 34.20
N VAL A 890 20.61 -69.01 33.92
CA VAL A 890 22.04 -68.76 33.93
C VAL A 890 22.48 -68.91 35.38
N GLN A 891 23.18 -70.00 35.67
CA GLN A 891 23.98 -70.12 36.89
C GLN A 891 25.02 -68.99 36.85
N TYR A 892 24.80 -67.96 37.66
CA TYR A 892 25.86 -67.07 38.13
C TYR A 892 26.24 -67.45 39.55
#